data_AF-A0A7X9IKB5-F1
#
_entry.id   AF-A0A7X9IKB5-F1
#
_cell.length_a   1.000
_cell.length_b   1.000
_cell.length_c   1.000
_cell.angle_alpha   90.00
_cell.angle_beta   90.00
_cell.angle_gamma   90.00
#
_symmetry.space_group_name_H-M   'P 1'
#
loop_
_entity.id
_entity.type
_entity.pdbx_description
1 polymer ?
#
loop_
_entity_poly.entity_id
_entity_poly.type
_entity_poly.pdbx_seq_one_letter_code
_entity_poly.pdbx_strand_id
1 'polypeptide(L)'
;MKELSTKKKPIRVLMQNRSTAFSHRGGDTVLMERLRDSLVEYGVETKVDIEMRENPADYDLVHLFNFALPELLEMQGKRAVEAGRPFVVSTLCEDIANFHNQSIEWGKLLFEYVQNGQDKKWYEETKQNISWNPCPGFPNEWIAQNAAALYTNGKSESDTIRREYGSGPRIIEVQLGHEIQAQGDPEMFIKQYGVKDFIFCVGRFETRKNQLMLLKALEDVNIPVVLAGGGFSYQPDYDWAVRNFKRKGETLILDRISPEMMASAYMACRIHVLASWYELPGLVSLEAARYGKNVVATLKGTAGDYMGDWAFYCDPSDWRSVQNAVLAAYYSPAKEGISDFVKRYTWDETARQTYSSYCDILGISSYKETEAGTQSQGCRQSWESMQTASIGQYDMDFSATNFQELLERGEVAAMNKDFELAKTLLGKAVNINPYAIKALRSLGAVHLANSDPETGAMFFRRALEVDKRDSKSLSGLGMCETMLKNHEKAYEIFLQSLDIQPNELVPILQLLECSYVLGRFDDLERVLNRYLRENPNDVEMQFCLAGCLYKLGRFEESGIKNQEVLSRNPEHRGAKDLERLLAEESAKKKCVGEESKLNKLNWQADPPSMGAIDTRLLGVEDKKRTKNYDEALRDIESIIEEPGLTKAQREKAILLKADLEVVFGRLSEAARCYDNALKENPQCPKALAGKGALAAASGDWVKGKAYFEQALVIDKDFDIALAGMGLWAQFRGELTVAWQYYQKALKKNPENTRALLGVIELGYALNHLEEVEKAVGDYLEMHPGDLDFIYALAGCYFAQNRVDEAKTEVDKITLFQPEHEKALELRDMIEAKINGSNLAL
;
A
#
# COMPACT_ATOMS: atom_id res chain seq x y z
N MET A 1 -18.67 -10.99 64.57
CA MET A 1 -17.63 -9.96 64.34
C MET A 1 -16.39 -10.68 63.84
N LYS A 2 -15.94 -10.57 62.59
CA LYS A 2 -15.96 -9.45 61.65
C LYS A 2 -16.32 -9.95 60.25
N GLU A 3 -17.32 -9.30 59.65
CA GLU A 3 -17.36 -9.09 58.20
C GLU A 3 -16.05 -8.40 57.80
N LEU A 4 -15.30 -8.99 56.87
CA LEU A 4 -14.34 -8.25 56.05
C LEU A 4 -14.82 -8.38 54.61
N SER A 5 -15.81 -7.54 54.32
CA SER A 5 -16.12 -7.04 52.97
C SER A 5 -14.84 -6.47 52.36
N THR A 6 -14.08 -7.28 51.62
CA THR A 6 -13.07 -6.78 50.69
C THR A 6 -13.77 -6.33 49.41
N LYS A 7 -14.46 -5.19 49.47
CA LYS A 7 -14.77 -4.42 48.26
C LYS A 7 -13.43 -4.16 47.56
N LYS A 8 -13.15 -4.85 46.45
CA LYS A 8 -12.02 -4.50 45.57
C LYS A 8 -12.14 -3.01 45.27
N LYS A 9 -11.05 -2.26 45.44
CA LYS A 9 -11.05 -0.84 45.06
C LYS A 9 -11.37 -0.74 43.56
N PRO A 10 -12.32 0.12 43.17
CA PRO A 10 -12.63 0.32 41.77
C PRO A 10 -11.42 0.88 41.02
N ILE A 11 -11.26 0.51 39.75
CA ILE A 11 -10.23 1.11 38.89
C ILE A 11 -10.69 2.53 38.59
N ARG A 12 -9.86 3.53 38.91
CA ARG A 12 -10.17 4.94 38.66
C ARG A 12 -9.50 5.40 37.39
N VAL A 13 -10.29 5.82 36.41
CA VAL A 13 -9.83 6.21 35.07
C VAL A 13 -10.14 7.67 34.80
N LEU A 14 -9.13 8.44 34.43
CA LEU A 14 -9.29 9.80 33.91
C LEU A 14 -9.44 9.74 32.40
N MET A 15 -10.61 10.10 31.88
CA MET A 15 -10.90 10.17 30.45
C MET A 15 -10.71 11.61 29.95
N GLN A 16 -9.87 11.81 28.94
CA GLN A 16 -9.59 13.14 28.40
C GLN A 16 -9.82 13.20 26.89
N ASN A 17 -10.48 14.27 26.46
CA ASN A 17 -10.80 14.53 25.05
C ASN A 17 -10.67 16.05 24.79
N ARG A 18 -10.87 16.50 23.55
CA ARG A 18 -10.83 17.91 23.16
C ARG A 18 -11.84 18.76 23.93
N SER A 19 -11.45 20.01 24.18
CA SER A 19 -12.27 21.02 24.88
C SER A 19 -13.62 21.29 24.21
N THR A 20 -13.75 21.01 22.91
CA THR A 20 -14.99 21.23 22.16
C THR A 20 -15.91 20.01 22.13
N ALA A 21 -15.57 18.87 22.74
CA ALA A 21 -16.29 17.59 22.59
C ALA A 21 -17.81 17.72 22.82
N PHE A 22 -18.24 18.39 23.89
CA PHE A 22 -19.68 18.55 24.19
C PHE A 22 -20.38 19.61 23.34
N SER A 23 -19.66 20.68 22.95
CA SER A 23 -20.20 21.74 22.08
C SER A 23 -20.34 21.30 20.62
N HIS A 24 -19.39 20.49 20.15
CA HIS A 24 -19.27 20.04 18.77
C HIS A 24 -19.15 18.51 18.76
N ARG A 25 -20.23 17.82 19.10
CA ARG A 25 -20.22 16.36 19.26
C ARG A 25 -19.75 15.64 17.98
N GLY A 26 -18.86 14.66 18.16
CA GLY A 26 -18.32 13.79 17.12
C GLY A 26 -18.28 12.32 17.57
N GLY A 27 -17.70 11.44 16.73
CA GLY A 27 -17.57 10.01 17.05
C GLY A 27 -16.73 9.75 18.31
N ASP A 28 -15.69 10.57 18.51
CA ASP A 28 -14.87 10.62 19.71
C ASP A 28 -15.69 10.86 20.98
N THR A 29 -16.64 11.79 20.92
CA THR A 29 -17.50 12.12 22.06
C THR A 29 -18.49 10.99 22.36
N VAL A 30 -19.07 10.39 21.32
CA VAL A 30 -20.01 9.26 21.47
C VAL A 30 -19.30 8.06 22.08
N LEU A 31 -18.11 7.71 21.58
CA LEU A 31 -17.29 6.63 22.12
C LEU A 31 -16.98 6.86 23.60
N MET A 32 -16.46 8.04 23.95
CA MET A 32 -16.12 8.36 25.34
C MET A 32 -17.33 8.24 26.28
N GLU A 33 -18.48 8.80 25.92
CA GLU A 33 -19.68 8.74 26.78
C GLU A 33 -20.25 7.33 26.90
N ARG A 34 -20.37 6.60 25.78
CA ARG A 34 -20.95 5.25 25.80
C ARG A 34 -20.05 4.26 26.53
N LEU A 35 -18.75 4.33 26.28
CA LEU A 35 -17.76 3.51 26.98
C LEU A 35 -17.76 3.83 28.48
N ARG A 36 -17.78 5.12 28.86
CA ARG A 36 -17.87 5.55 30.26
C ARG A 36 -19.07 4.93 30.95
N ASP A 37 -20.25 5.01 30.33
CA ASP A 37 -21.50 4.53 30.90
C ASP A 37 -21.49 3.00 31.08
N SER A 38 -20.97 2.26 30.10
CA SER A 38 -20.87 0.79 30.15
C SER A 38 -19.78 0.29 31.12
N LEU A 39 -18.68 1.01 31.29
CA LEU A 39 -17.59 0.62 32.20
C LEU A 39 -17.99 0.64 33.69
N VAL A 40 -19.06 1.35 34.06
CA VAL A 40 -19.59 1.37 35.43
C VAL A 40 -20.02 -0.04 35.87
N GLU A 41 -20.56 -0.85 34.96
CA GLU A 41 -20.99 -2.23 35.24
C GLU A 41 -19.81 -3.15 35.58
N TYR A 42 -18.61 -2.80 35.12
CA TYR A 42 -17.35 -3.50 35.40
C TYR A 42 -16.64 -2.97 36.67
N GLY A 43 -17.26 -2.05 37.41
CA GLY A 43 -16.69 -1.49 38.63
C GLY A 43 -15.54 -0.49 38.37
N VAL A 44 -15.53 0.14 37.20
CA VAL A 44 -14.60 1.22 36.86
C VAL A 44 -15.21 2.57 37.20
N GLU A 45 -14.52 3.36 38.00
CA GLU A 45 -14.88 4.75 38.27
C GLU A 45 -14.22 5.65 37.23
N THR A 46 -15.02 6.37 36.47
CA THR A 46 -14.54 7.22 35.38
C THR A 46 -14.79 8.70 35.69
N LYS A 47 -13.81 9.54 35.38
CA LYS A 47 -13.96 11.00 35.38
C LYS A 47 -13.62 11.54 34.00
N VAL A 48 -14.52 12.32 33.41
CA VAL A 48 -14.25 13.03 32.16
C VAL A 48 -13.71 14.43 32.46
N ASP A 49 -12.57 14.77 31.88
CA ASP A 49 -11.95 16.09 31.95
C ASP A 49 -11.49 16.54 30.56
N ILE A 50 -12.20 17.50 29.99
CA ILE A 50 -11.90 18.09 28.67
C ILE A 50 -11.18 19.46 28.78
N GLU A 51 -10.98 19.95 30.00
CA GLU A 51 -10.33 21.25 30.28
C GLU A 51 -8.95 21.06 30.92
N MET A 52 -8.50 19.82 31.08
CA MET A 52 -7.20 19.45 31.63
C MET A 52 -7.00 19.93 33.08
N ARG A 53 -8.07 20.04 33.87
CA ARG A 53 -8.06 20.52 35.26
C ARG A 53 -7.69 19.45 36.28
N GLU A 54 -8.02 18.19 36.00
CA GLU A 54 -7.77 17.10 36.94
C GLU A 54 -6.27 16.76 36.98
N ASN A 55 -5.79 16.27 38.12
CA ASN A 55 -4.43 15.78 38.27
C ASN A 55 -4.38 14.27 37.94
N PRO A 56 -3.64 13.84 36.89
CA PRO A 56 -3.55 12.43 36.55
C PRO A 56 -3.06 11.53 37.69
N ALA A 57 -2.26 12.06 38.63
CA ALA A 57 -1.73 11.29 39.76
C ALA A 57 -2.82 10.73 40.69
N ASP A 58 -4.02 11.31 40.69
CA ASP A 58 -5.15 10.88 41.52
C ASP A 58 -5.87 9.65 40.97
N TYR A 59 -5.55 9.23 39.75
CA TYR A 59 -6.16 8.12 39.03
C TYR A 59 -5.21 6.95 38.87
N ASP A 60 -5.74 5.79 38.50
CA ASP A 60 -4.93 4.58 38.28
C ASP A 60 -4.45 4.51 36.82
N LEU A 61 -5.24 5.03 35.87
CA LEU A 61 -4.94 5.06 34.44
C LEU A 61 -5.57 6.30 33.77
N VAL A 62 -4.96 6.78 32.69
CA VAL A 62 -5.51 7.85 31.83
C VAL A 62 -5.94 7.28 30.48
N HIS A 63 -7.14 7.62 30.00
CA HIS A 63 -7.64 7.20 28.69
C HIS A 63 -7.88 8.43 27.80
N LEU A 64 -7.09 8.54 26.74
CA LEU A 64 -7.16 9.61 25.76
C LEU A 64 -7.97 9.19 24.53
N PHE A 65 -8.51 10.16 23.79
CA PHE A 65 -9.32 9.89 22.61
C PHE A 65 -8.86 10.74 21.42
N ASN A 66 -8.94 10.16 20.21
CA ASN A 66 -8.82 10.82 18.90
C ASN A 66 -7.39 11.25 18.48
N PHE A 67 -6.80 10.46 17.58
CA PHE A 67 -5.48 10.67 16.96
C PHE A 67 -5.38 11.91 16.06
N ALA A 68 -6.50 12.53 15.68
CA ALA A 68 -6.50 13.71 14.81
C ALA A 68 -5.98 15.00 15.50
N LEU A 69 -5.61 14.93 16.78
CA LEU A 69 -5.15 16.07 17.58
C LEU A 69 -3.78 15.78 18.25
N PRO A 70 -2.69 15.67 17.47
CA PRO A 70 -1.39 15.19 17.96
C PRO A 70 -0.82 16.02 19.11
N GLU A 71 -0.85 17.35 19.00
CA GLU A 71 -0.33 18.26 20.02
C GLU A 71 -1.07 18.12 21.37
N LEU A 72 -2.41 17.96 21.31
CA LEU A 72 -3.23 17.79 22.50
C LEU A 72 -2.99 16.42 23.14
N LEU A 73 -2.95 15.36 22.33
CA LEU A 73 -2.67 14.01 22.81
C LEU A 73 -1.30 13.93 23.47
N GLU A 74 -0.27 14.48 22.83
CA GLU A 74 1.09 14.53 23.38
C GLU A 74 1.12 15.29 24.71
N MET A 75 0.43 16.43 24.80
CA MET A 75 0.31 17.17 26.06
C MET A 75 -0.37 16.34 27.17
N GLN A 76 -1.49 15.69 26.87
CA GLN A 76 -2.23 14.88 27.83
C GLN A 76 -1.44 13.63 28.26
N GLY A 77 -0.80 12.95 27.29
CA GLY A 77 0.05 11.78 27.53
C GLY A 77 1.28 12.13 28.37
N LYS A 78 1.98 13.25 28.07
CA LYS A 78 3.11 13.72 28.89
C LYS A 78 2.70 13.97 30.34
N ARG A 79 1.54 14.59 30.58
CA ARG A 79 1.01 14.78 31.93
C ARG A 79 0.75 13.47 32.66
N ALA A 80 0.29 12.43 31.96
CA ALA A 80 0.11 11.10 32.55
C ALA A 80 1.47 10.46 32.92
N VAL A 81 2.45 10.54 32.03
CA VAL A 81 3.82 10.03 32.25
C VAL A 81 4.51 10.75 33.40
N GLU A 82 4.43 12.07 33.46
CA GLU A 82 4.97 12.90 34.55
C GLU A 82 4.34 12.57 35.90
N ALA A 83 3.06 12.19 35.91
CA ALA A 83 2.34 11.72 37.09
C ALA A 83 2.62 10.25 37.45
N GLY A 84 3.45 9.55 36.66
CA GLY A 84 3.77 8.13 36.87
C GLY A 84 2.58 7.19 36.60
N ARG A 85 1.65 7.59 35.71
CA ARG A 85 0.46 6.80 35.37
C ARG A 85 0.52 6.29 33.93
N PRO A 86 0.14 5.03 33.68
CA PRO A 86 -0.01 4.55 32.31
C PRO A 86 -1.18 5.27 31.64
N PHE A 87 -1.05 5.47 30.33
CA PHE A 87 -2.15 5.98 29.52
C PHE A 87 -2.41 5.11 28.30
N VAL A 88 -3.66 5.07 27.86
CA VAL A 88 -4.09 4.39 26.65
C VAL A 88 -4.82 5.36 25.75
N VAL A 89 -4.92 5.04 24.46
CA VAL A 89 -5.57 5.93 23.49
C VAL A 89 -6.58 5.16 22.66
N SER A 90 -7.85 5.58 22.68
CA SER A 90 -8.79 5.19 21.63
C SER A 90 -8.52 6.02 20.40
N THR A 91 -7.91 5.38 19.39
CA THR A 91 -7.19 6.08 18.34
C THR A 91 -8.13 6.78 17.38
N LEU A 92 -9.16 6.10 16.86
CA LEU A 92 -9.97 6.65 15.77
C LEU A 92 -9.09 7.16 14.61
N CYS A 93 -8.01 6.43 14.35
CA CYS A 93 -6.97 6.79 13.38
C CYS A 93 -7.53 6.59 11.97
N GLU A 94 -7.74 7.69 11.26
CA GLU A 94 -8.15 7.66 9.87
C GLU A 94 -6.93 7.65 8.95
N ASP A 95 -7.02 6.92 7.84
CA ASP A 95 -5.98 6.87 6.80
C ASP A 95 -6.04 8.11 5.90
N ILE A 96 -5.77 9.28 6.48
CA ILE A 96 -6.00 10.59 5.83
C ILE A 96 -5.16 10.78 4.57
N ALA A 97 -4.00 10.13 4.47
CA ALA A 97 -3.15 10.15 3.29
C ALA A 97 -3.87 9.61 2.05
N ASN A 98 -4.74 8.61 2.24
CA ASN A 98 -5.40 7.88 1.16
C ASN A 98 -6.76 8.46 0.73
N PHE A 99 -7.28 9.50 1.41
CA PHE A 99 -8.57 10.08 1.01
C PHE A 99 -8.75 11.58 1.27
N HIS A 100 -8.02 12.22 2.19
CA HIS A 100 -8.40 13.55 2.68
C HIS A 100 -8.41 14.60 1.57
N ASN A 101 -7.27 14.81 0.91
CA ASN A 101 -7.15 15.79 -0.18
C ASN A 101 -8.02 15.39 -1.38
N GLN A 102 -8.12 14.10 -1.67
CA GLN A 102 -9.01 13.58 -2.71
C GLN A 102 -10.48 13.99 -2.44
N SER A 103 -10.96 13.81 -1.20
CA SER A 103 -12.33 14.18 -0.82
C SER A 103 -12.63 15.66 -0.98
N ILE A 104 -11.63 16.51 -0.75
CA ILE A 104 -11.73 17.97 -0.90
C ILE A 104 -11.87 18.34 -2.37
N GLU A 105 -11.01 17.81 -3.25
CA GLU A 105 -11.05 18.14 -4.68
C GLU A 105 -12.34 17.66 -5.35
N TRP A 106 -12.79 16.45 -5.03
CA TRP A 106 -14.09 15.95 -5.51
C TRP A 106 -15.26 16.76 -4.94
N GLY A 107 -15.16 17.18 -3.67
CA GLY A 107 -16.13 18.06 -3.06
C GLY A 107 -16.25 19.42 -3.77
N LYS A 108 -15.12 20.03 -4.13
CA LYS A 108 -15.05 21.28 -4.90
C LYS A 108 -15.66 21.12 -6.28
N LEU A 109 -15.31 20.06 -7.02
CA LEU A 109 -15.90 19.79 -8.34
C LEU A 109 -17.42 19.68 -8.25
N LEU A 110 -17.94 18.92 -7.28
CA LEU A 110 -19.38 18.73 -7.14
C LEU A 110 -20.09 19.99 -6.63
N PHE A 111 -19.40 20.82 -5.85
CA PHE A 111 -19.89 22.15 -5.50
C PHE A 111 -20.03 23.05 -6.73
N GLU A 112 -18.98 23.15 -7.55
CA GLU A 112 -18.99 23.90 -8.82
C GLU A 112 -20.03 23.34 -9.80
N TYR A 113 -20.21 22.02 -9.82
CA TYR A 113 -21.26 21.36 -10.60
C TYR A 113 -22.65 21.90 -10.25
N VAL A 114 -22.95 22.02 -8.95
CA VAL A 114 -24.24 22.57 -8.48
C VAL A 114 -24.34 24.06 -8.82
N GLN A 115 -23.26 24.83 -8.66
CA GLN A 115 -23.24 26.25 -9.01
C GLN A 115 -23.49 26.51 -10.50
N ASN A 116 -22.93 25.65 -11.36
CA ASN A 116 -23.10 25.72 -12.82
C ASN A 116 -24.43 25.14 -13.30
N GLY A 117 -25.41 24.96 -12.41
CA GLY A 117 -26.73 24.46 -12.77
C GLY A 117 -26.75 22.99 -13.18
N GLN A 118 -25.74 22.22 -12.75
CA GLN A 118 -25.59 20.80 -13.02
C GLN A 118 -25.41 20.46 -14.51
N ASP A 119 -24.55 21.23 -15.18
CA ASP A 119 -24.15 20.97 -16.56
C ASP A 119 -23.34 19.66 -16.66
N LYS A 120 -23.99 18.61 -17.18
CA LYS A 120 -23.41 17.28 -17.34
C LYS A 120 -22.20 17.27 -18.28
N LYS A 121 -22.18 18.13 -19.31
CA LYS A 121 -21.06 18.20 -20.24
C LYS A 121 -19.84 18.81 -19.55
N TRP A 122 -20.04 19.93 -18.85
CA TRP A 122 -19.00 20.56 -18.05
C TRP A 122 -18.41 19.59 -16.99
N TYR A 123 -19.26 18.80 -16.33
CA TYR A 123 -18.81 17.81 -15.35
C TYR A 123 -17.90 16.74 -15.98
N GLU A 124 -18.30 16.18 -17.13
CA GLU A 124 -17.54 15.13 -17.81
C GLU A 124 -16.19 15.62 -18.35
N GLU A 125 -16.11 16.89 -18.77
CA GLU A 125 -14.86 17.55 -19.20
C GLU A 125 -13.96 17.89 -18.00
N THR A 126 -14.53 18.44 -16.92
CA THR A 126 -13.75 18.97 -15.78
C THR A 126 -13.23 17.86 -14.88
N LYS A 127 -13.98 16.77 -14.67
CA LYS A 127 -13.58 15.67 -13.77
C LYS A 127 -12.26 15.01 -14.18
N GLN A 128 -11.89 15.07 -15.46
CA GLN A 128 -10.65 14.47 -16.00
C GLN A 128 -9.39 15.22 -15.51
N ASN A 129 -9.56 16.49 -15.13
CA ASN A 129 -8.46 17.36 -14.71
C ASN A 129 -8.31 17.42 -13.18
N ILE A 130 -9.09 16.64 -12.42
CA ILE A 130 -8.90 16.55 -10.97
C ILE A 130 -7.55 15.89 -10.70
N SER A 131 -6.74 16.56 -9.90
CA SER A 131 -5.51 16.02 -9.33
C SER A 131 -5.41 16.40 -7.86
N TRP A 132 -4.73 15.57 -7.08
CA TRP A 132 -4.46 15.84 -5.67
C TRP A 132 -3.13 15.21 -5.29
N ASN A 133 -2.50 15.77 -4.26
CA ASN A 133 -1.36 15.15 -3.59
C ASN A 133 -1.85 14.48 -2.29
N PRO A 134 -1.26 13.36 -1.86
CA PRO A 134 -1.56 12.76 -0.55
C PRO A 134 -1.38 13.77 0.59
N CYS A 135 -2.24 13.68 1.60
CA CYS A 135 -2.09 14.46 2.82
C CYS A 135 -1.04 13.77 3.72
N PRO A 136 -0.10 14.48 4.37
CA PRO A 136 0.74 13.86 5.39
C PRO A 136 -0.13 13.29 6.53
N GLY A 137 0.31 12.17 7.10
CA GLY A 137 -0.32 11.58 8.29
C GLY A 137 -0.18 12.46 9.53
N PHE A 138 -0.78 12.04 10.64
CA PHE A 138 -0.67 12.76 11.90
C PHE A 138 0.68 12.46 12.58
N PRO A 139 1.45 13.45 13.04
CA PRO A 139 2.72 13.22 13.75
C PRO A 139 2.48 12.74 15.19
N ASN A 140 2.07 11.48 15.36
CA ASN A 140 1.75 10.84 16.64
C ASN A 140 2.84 9.88 17.13
N GLU A 141 4.08 9.97 16.63
CA GLU A 141 5.17 9.03 16.94
C GLU A 141 5.42 8.91 18.45
N TRP A 142 5.43 10.04 19.16
CA TRP A 142 5.62 10.05 20.60
C TRP A 142 4.50 9.29 21.32
N ILE A 143 3.24 9.52 20.93
CA ILE A 143 2.09 8.81 21.51
C ILE A 143 2.18 7.32 21.23
N ALA A 144 2.48 6.95 19.99
CA ALA A 144 2.55 5.57 19.56
C ALA A 144 3.65 4.78 20.31
N GLN A 145 4.74 5.45 20.69
CA GLN A 145 5.85 4.85 21.45
C GLN A 145 5.63 4.82 22.97
N ASN A 146 4.85 5.75 23.52
CA ASN A 146 4.74 5.93 24.98
C ASN A 146 3.40 5.46 25.56
N ALA A 147 2.36 5.28 24.74
CA ALA A 147 1.08 4.75 25.20
C ALA A 147 1.24 3.29 25.65
N ALA A 148 0.61 2.94 26.77
CA ALA A 148 0.56 1.57 27.26
C ALA A 148 -0.22 0.65 26.31
N ALA A 149 -1.22 1.19 25.61
CA ALA A 149 -1.91 0.54 24.50
C ALA A 149 -2.61 1.57 23.60
N LEU A 150 -2.71 1.24 22.31
CA LEU A 150 -3.54 1.93 21.32
C LEU A 150 -4.75 1.06 21.01
N TYR A 151 -5.96 1.60 21.21
CA TYR A 151 -7.22 0.94 20.93
C TYR A 151 -7.74 1.33 19.56
N THR A 152 -7.62 0.39 18.63
CA THR A 152 -8.16 0.49 17.27
C THR A 152 -9.52 -0.19 17.20
N ASN A 153 -10.36 0.18 16.24
CA ASN A 153 -11.71 -0.34 16.09
C ASN A 153 -11.82 -1.50 15.11
N GLY A 154 -10.76 -1.80 14.37
CA GLY A 154 -10.71 -2.92 13.44
C GLY A 154 -9.31 -3.12 12.88
N LYS A 155 -9.13 -4.22 12.17
CA LYS A 155 -7.86 -4.61 11.56
C LYS A 155 -7.34 -3.53 10.60
N SER A 156 -8.21 -2.91 9.81
CA SER A 156 -7.82 -1.90 8.83
C SER A 156 -7.24 -0.64 9.49
N GLU A 157 -7.74 -0.26 10.66
CA GLU A 157 -7.16 0.81 11.48
C GLU A 157 -5.84 0.37 12.12
N SER A 158 -5.76 -0.87 12.64
CA SER A 158 -4.51 -1.45 13.15
C SER A 158 -3.40 -1.43 12.11
N ASP A 159 -3.71 -1.80 10.87
CA ASP A 159 -2.75 -1.82 9.76
C ASP A 159 -2.31 -0.41 9.37
N THR A 160 -3.21 0.57 9.46
CA THR A 160 -2.87 2.00 9.29
C THR A 160 -1.85 2.46 10.33
N ILE A 161 -2.09 2.16 11.62
CA ILE A 161 -1.15 2.52 12.70
C ILE A 161 0.20 1.81 12.52
N ARG A 162 0.22 0.53 12.17
CA ARG A 162 1.48 -0.20 11.94
C ARG A 162 2.27 0.36 10.77
N ARG A 163 1.59 0.79 9.71
CA ARG A 163 2.21 1.39 8.54
C ARG A 163 2.81 2.76 8.85
N GLU A 164 2.10 3.59 9.63
CA GLU A 164 2.55 4.96 9.94
C GLU A 164 3.60 5.02 11.05
N TYR A 165 3.44 4.21 12.11
CA TYR A 165 4.26 4.32 13.33
C TYR A 165 5.13 3.07 13.61
N GLY A 166 5.15 2.10 12.69
CA GLY A 166 5.93 0.86 12.80
C GLY A 166 5.32 -0.20 13.72
N SER A 167 6.09 -1.25 14.04
CA SER A 167 5.66 -2.39 14.88
C SER A 167 5.83 -2.19 16.39
N GLY A 168 6.35 -1.03 16.81
CA GLY A 168 6.59 -0.70 18.23
C GLY A 168 5.34 -0.51 19.10
N PRO A 169 4.22 0.06 18.60
CA PRO A 169 3.04 0.31 19.42
C PRO A 169 2.31 -0.98 19.82
N ARG A 170 1.87 -1.06 21.09
CA ARG A 170 0.97 -2.12 21.54
C ARG A 170 -0.46 -1.82 21.08
N ILE A 171 -0.92 -2.52 20.03
CA ILE A 171 -2.26 -2.34 19.48
C ILE A 171 -3.22 -3.39 20.05
N ILE A 172 -4.40 -2.96 20.50
CA ILE A 172 -5.50 -3.81 20.96
C ILE A 172 -6.75 -3.42 20.17
N GLU A 173 -7.32 -4.36 19.44
CA GLU A 173 -8.55 -4.14 18.69
C GLU A 173 -9.74 -4.17 19.64
N VAL A 174 -10.41 -3.04 19.80
CA VAL A 174 -11.61 -2.82 20.61
C VAL A 174 -12.78 -2.48 19.69
N GLN A 175 -13.65 -3.46 19.45
CA GLN A 175 -14.79 -3.29 18.56
C GLN A 175 -15.90 -2.45 19.22
N LEU A 176 -16.50 -1.52 18.46
CA LEU A 176 -17.49 -0.59 18.98
C LEU A 176 -18.92 -1.12 18.90
N GLY A 177 -19.71 -0.86 19.94
CA GLY A 177 -21.15 -1.04 19.98
C GLY A 177 -21.92 -0.04 19.12
N HIS A 178 -23.16 -0.37 18.79
CA HIS A 178 -24.02 0.40 17.87
C HIS A 178 -25.44 0.63 18.40
N GLU A 179 -25.72 0.32 19.66
CA GLU A 179 -27.10 0.30 20.14
C GLU A 179 -27.69 1.70 20.32
N ILE A 180 -28.80 1.94 19.62
CA ILE A 180 -29.69 3.07 19.88
C ILE A 180 -30.60 2.69 21.04
N GLN A 181 -30.53 3.46 22.13
CA GLN A 181 -31.38 3.27 23.31
C GLN A 181 -32.79 3.88 23.10
N ALA A 182 -33.44 3.59 21.97
CA ALA A 182 -34.77 4.08 21.66
C ALA A 182 -35.57 3.05 20.85
N GLN A 183 -36.88 2.98 21.11
CA GLN A 183 -37.81 2.20 20.29
C GLN A 183 -38.31 3.08 19.14
N GLY A 184 -38.39 2.49 17.94
CA GLY A 184 -38.91 3.16 16.75
C GLY A 184 -40.30 2.66 16.38
N ASP A 185 -41.07 3.52 15.73
CA ASP A 185 -42.30 3.21 15.01
C ASP A 185 -42.20 3.80 13.59
N PRO A 186 -42.18 2.99 12.51
CA PRO A 186 -42.07 3.50 11.16
C PRO A 186 -43.24 4.42 10.78
N GLU A 187 -44.44 4.20 11.32
CA GLU A 187 -45.61 5.03 11.05
C GLU A 187 -45.44 6.46 11.58
N MET A 188 -44.69 6.65 12.66
CA MET A 188 -44.36 7.97 13.20
C MET A 188 -43.56 8.80 12.18
N PHE A 189 -42.54 8.19 11.56
CA PHE A 189 -41.73 8.88 10.55
C PHE A 189 -42.56 9.17 9.29
N ILE A 190 -43.31 8.18 8.81
CA ILE A 190 -44.13 8.29 7.60
C ILE A 190 -45.20 9.37 7.75
N LYS A 191 -45.90 9.43 8.90
CA LYS A 191 -46.92 10.46 9.16
C LYS A 191 -46.33 11.87 9.23
N GLN A 192 -45.12 12.02 9.79
CA GLN A 192 -44.50 13.32 9.96
C GLN A 192 -43.92 13.87 8.66
N TYR A 193 -43.30 13.02 7.84
CA TYR A 193 -42.53 13.47 6.67
C TYR A 193 -43.13 13.03 5.32
N GLY A 194 -44.11 12.12 5.29
CA GLY A 194 -44.80 11.71 4.07
C GLY A 194 -43.99 10.79 3.14
N VAL A 195 -42.83 10.29 3.57
CA VAL A 195 -41.91 9.48 2.75
C VAL A 195 -41.72 8.09 3.36
N LYS A 196 -41.73 7.06 2.51
CA LYS A 196 -41.42 5.66 2.85
C LYS A 196 -40.52 5.04 1.79
N ASP A 197 -39.92 3.89 2.10
CA ASP A 197 -39.08 3.14 1.16
C ASP A 197 -37.95 3.98 0.55
N PHE A 198 -37.42 4.95 1.32
CA PHE A 198 -36.40 5.89 0.86
C PHE A 198 -34.98 5.36 1.08
N ILE A 199 -34.02 5.99 0.39
CA ILE A 199 -32.58 5.83 0.62
C ILE A 199 -32.19 6.76 1.77
N PHE A 200 -31.67 6.20 2.87
CA PHE A 200 -31.35 6.98 4.06
C PHE A 200 -29.85 7.17 4.25
N CYS A 201 -29.39 8.41 4.39
CA CYS A 201 -28.00 8.73 4.73
C CYS A 201 -27.97 9.56 6.01
N VAL A 202 -27.15 9.13 6.98
CA VAL A 202 -27.06 9.77 8.30
C VAL A 202 -25.63 10.26 8.52
N GLY A 203 -25.45 11.57 8.68
CA GLY A 203 -24.13 12.14 8.91
C GLY A 203 -24.10 13.65 8.69
N ARG A 204 -23.11 14.32 9.27
CA ARG A 204 -22.85 15.74 9.03
C ARG A 204 -22.53 15.95 7.55
N PHE A 205 -22.97 17.07 6.98
CA PHE A 205 -22.65 17.44 5.60
C PHE A 205 -21.22 17.96 5.53
N GLU A 206 -20.33 17.12 5.00
CA GLU A 206 -18.90 17.38 4.85
C GLU A 206 -18.35 16.53 3.70
N THR A 207 -17.29 17.01 3.05
CA THR A 207 -16.65 16.33 1.92
C THR A 207 -16.36 14.85 2.18
N ARG A 208 -15.88 14.51 3.38
CA ARG A 208 -15.60 13.12 3.79
C ARG A 208 -16.83 12.22 3.74
N LYS A 209 -18.02 12.71 4.13
CA LYS A 209 -19.28 11.93 4.12
C LYS A 209 -19.92 11.84 2.74
N ASN A 210 -19.48 12.68 1.80
CA ASN A 210 -19.67 12.49 0.36
C ASN A 210 -21.15 12.48 -0.12
N GLN A 211 -22.03 13.21 0.57
CA GLN A 211 -23.45 13.29 0.20
C GLN A 211 -23.66 13.85 -1.22
N LEU A 212 -22.82 14.79 -1.68
CA LEU A 212 -22.89 15.29 -3.05
C LEU A 212 -22.67 14.20 -4.09
N MET A 213 -21.76 13.25 -3.84
CA MET A 213 -21.53 12.13 -4.75
C MET A 213 -22.72 11.17 -4.75
N LEU A 214 -23.33 10.93 -3.59
CA LEU A 214 -24.58 10.15 -3.50
C LEU A 214 -25.71 10.82 -4.31
N LEU A 215 -25.87 12.14 -4.18
CA LEU A 215 -26.88 12.89 -4.92
C LEU A 215 -26.58 12.91 -6.43
N LYS A 216 -25.30 13.02 -6.83
CA LYS A 216 -24.86 12.89 -8.22
C LYS A 216 -25.14 11.51 -8.79
N ALA A 217 -24.84 10.46 -8.06
CA ALA A 217 -25.13 9.08 -8.42
C ALA A 217 -26.64 8.83 -8.61
N LEU A 218 -27.49 9.59 -7.93
CA LEU A 218 -28.95 9.46 -7.96
C LEU A 218 -29.64 10.63 -8.67
N GLU A 219 -28.90 11.39 -9.48
CA GLU A 219 -29.38 12.60 -10.14
C GLU A 219 -30.59 12.31 -11.05
N ASP A 220 -30.47 11.26 -11.87
CA ASP A 220 -31.52 10.84 -12.81
C ASP A 220 -32.44 9.73 -12.25
N VAL A 221 -32.27 9.35 -10.98
CA VAL A 221 -32.99 8.24 -10.33
C VAL A 221 -34.18 8.77 -9.54
N ASN A 222 -35.38 8.26 -9.85
CA ASN A 222 -36.63 8.67 -9.21
C ASN A 222 -36.97 7.86 -7.94
N ILE A 223 -36.02 7.76 -7.01
CA ILE A 223 -36.19 7.11 -5.69
C ILE A 223 -35.96 8.17 -4.62
N PRO A 224 -36.82 8.35 -3.61
CA PRO A 224 -36.63 9.37 -2.56
C PRO A 224 -35.33 9.16 -1.76
N VAL A 225 -34.67 10.26 -1.43
CA VAL A 225 -33.45 10.28 -0.59
C VAL A 225 -33.75 11.13 0.64
N VAL A 226 -33.45 10.59 1.83
CA VAL A 226 -33.52 11.32 3.09
C VAL A 226 -32.10 11.48 3.63
N LEU A 227 -31.68 12.71 3.87
CA LEU A 227 -30.40 13.05 4.47
C LEU A 227 -30.64 13.59 5.88
N ALA A 228 -30.18 12.89 6.91
CA ALA A 228 -30.28 13.34 8.30
C ALA A 228 -28.91 13.77 8.84
N GLY A 229 -28.78 15.06 9.18
CA GLY A 229 -27.55 15.62 9.74
C GLY A 229 -27.25 17.08 9.39
N GLY A 230 -28.18 17.81 8.76
CA GLY A 230 -28.04 19.19 8.26
C GLY A 230 -27.83 20.31 9.31
N GLY A 231 -27.34 20.01 10.51
CA GLY A 231 -27.07 21.03 11.53
C GLY A 231 -25.81 21.86 11.25
N PHE A 232 -25.06 22.17 12.31
CA PHE A 232 -23.79 22.89 12.20
C PHE A 232 -22.79 22.18 11.26
N SER A 233 -22.27 22.92 10.27
CA SER A 233 -21.26 22.47 9.30
C SER A 233 -20.01 23.35 9.35
N TYR A 234 -18.84 22.72 9.25
CA TYR A 234 -17.55 23.41 9.06
C TYR A 234 -17.29 23.80 7.61
N GLN A 235 -18.13 23.32 6.68
CA GLN A 235 -18.02 23.51 5.24
C GLN A 235 -19.35 24.07 4.71
N PRO A 236 -19.63 25.37 4.90
CA PRO A 236 -20.91 25.98 4.54
C PRO A 236 -21.20 25.88 3.05
N ASP A 237 -20.18 25.96 2.20
CA ASP A 237 -20.31 25.81 0.74
C ASP A 237 -20.78 24.40 0.36
N TYR A 238 -20.25 23.37 1.04
CA TYR A 238 -20.67 21.99 0.83
C TYR A 238 -22.12 21.76 1.29
N ASP A 239 -22.49 22.27 2.48
CA ASP A 239 -23.86 22.22 2.99
C ASP A 239 -24.84 22.90 2.02
N TRP A 240 -24.47 24.09 1.52
CA TRP A 240 -25.25 24.80 0.52
C TRP A 240 -25.45 23.95 -0.75
N ALA A 241 -24.39 23.34 -1.29
CA ALA A 241 -24.51 22.52 -2.49
C ALA A 241 -25.38 21.29 -2.26
N VAL A 242 -25.29 20.62 -1.10
CA VAL A 242 -26.16 19.48 -0.76
C VAL A 242 -27.62 19.91 -0.75
N ARG A 243 -27.92 21.08 -0.17
CA ARG A 243 -29.29 21.62 -0.10
C ARG A 243 -29.84 22.11 -1.44
N ASN A 244 -28.97 22.50 -2.37
CA ASN A 244 -29.36 23.04 -3.68
C ASN A 244 -29.21 22.02 -4.83
N PHE A 245 -28.78 20.80 -4.55
CA PHE A 245 -28.65 19.74 -5.55
C PHE A 245 -30.03 19.32 -6.08
N LYS A 246 -30.23 19.48 -7.39
CA LYS A 246 -31.45 19.12 -8.10
C LYS A 246 -31.33 17.69 -8.63
N ARG A 247 -32.37 16.90 -8.45
CA ARG A 247 -32.44 15.54 -8.97
C ARG A 247 -33.88 15.16 -9.28
N LYS A 248 -34.06 14.06 -9.99
CA LYS A 248 -35.38 13.59 -10.44
C LYS A 248 -36.29 13.16 -9.30
N GLY A 249 -35.75 12.42 -8.33
CA GLY A 249 -36.48 12.02 -7.12
C GLY A 249 -36.45 13.09 -6.02
N GLU A 250 -37.32 12.99 -5.03
CA GLU A 250 -37.36 13.93 -3.91
C GLU A 250 -36.15 13.78 -2.98
N THR A 251 -35.57 14.90 -2.53
CA THR A 251 -34.54 14.92 -1.47
C THR A 251 -35.12 15.61 -0.25
N LEU A 252 -35.28 14.88 0.85
CA LEU A 252 -35.68 15.42 2.14
C LEU A 252 -34.44 15.59 3.02
N ILE A 253 -34.16 16.83 3.43
CA ILE A 253 -33.05 17.15 4.32
C ILE A 253 -33.60 17.40 5.71
N LEU A 254 -33.14 16.60 6.66
CA LEU A 254 -33.44 16.71 8.08
C LEU A 254 -32.21 17.21 8.82
N ASP A 255 -32.42 18.13 9.74
CA ASP A 255 -31.38 18.50 10.71
C ASP A 255 -31.23 17.37 11.74
N ARG A 256 -30.82 17.68 12.97
CA ARG A 256 -30.73 16.65 14.02
C ARG A 256 -32.13 16.18 14.41
N ILE A 257 -32.35 14.87 14.32
CA ILE A 257 -33.57 14.20 14.76
C ILE A 257 -33.34 13.45 16.09
N SER A 258 -34.40 13.23 16.86
CA SER A 258 -34.31 12.52 18.14
C SER A 258 -33.95 11.05 17.95
N PRO A 259 -33.43 10.36 18.98
CA PRO A 259 -33.15 8.92 18.91
C PRO A 259 -34.36 8.07 18.49
N GLU A 260 -35.56 8.41 18.95
CA GLU A 260 -36.81 7.74 18.59
C GLU A 260 -37.13 7.95 17.10
N MET A 261 -36.99 9.18 16.61
CA MET A 261 -37.20 9.49 15.20
C MET A 261 -36.15 8.84 14.30
N MET A 262 -34.91 8.72 14.78
CA MET A 262 -33.84 8.00 14.08
C MET A 262 -34.16 6.51 13.96
N ALA A 263 -34.59 5.86 15.05
CA ALA A 263 -35.06 4.48 15.05
C ALA A 263 -36.25 4.28 14.09
N SER A 264 -37.24 5.18 14.13
CA SER A 264 -38.38 5.20 13.21
C SER A 264 -37.93 5.36 11.74
N ALA A 265 -36.94 6.23 11.47
CA ALA A 265 -36.40 6.44 10.14
C ALA A 265 -35.71 5.19 9.60
N TYR A 266 -34.89 4.50 10.41
CA TYR A 266 -34.29 3.23 10.03
C TYR A 266 -35.35 2.18 9.71
N MET A 267 -36.42 2.09 10.49
CA MET A 267 -37.52 1.16 10.22
C MET A 267 -38.29 1.51 8.94
N ALA A 268 -38.47 2.79 8.62
CA ALA A 268 -39.20 3.28 7.45
C ALA A 268 -38.38 3.30 6.15
N CYS A 269 -37.05 3.36 6.23
CA CYS A 269 -36.19 3.40 5.05
C CYS A 269 -36.14 2.05 4.34
N ARG A 270 -35.83 2.08 3.03
CA ARG A 270 -35.56 0.86 2.24
C ARG A 270 -34.14 0.36 2.47
N ILE A 271 -33.17 1.27 2.39
CA ILE A 271 -31.74 1.00 2.61
C ILE A 271 -31.08 2.16 3.33
N HIS A 272 -29.92 1.88 3.93
CA HIS A 272 -29.02 2.89 4.47
C HIS A 272 -27.76 3.02 3.62
N VAL A 273 -27.25 4.23 3.44
CA VAL A 273 -26.09 4.53 2.60
C VAL A 273 -25.12 5.47 3.30
N LEU A 274 -23.86 5.04 3.37
CA LEU A 274 -22.69 5.87 3.66
C LEU A 274 -21.66 5.69 2.53
N ALA A 275 -21.81 6.48 1.47
CA ALA A 275 -20.85 6.53 0.35
C ALA A 275 -19.60 7.37 0.68
N SER A 276 -19.22 7.40 1.95
CA SER A 276 -18.14 8.22 2.50
C SER A 276 -16.79 7.85 1.92
N TRP A 277 -15.87 8.80 1.92
CA TRP A 277 -14.47 8.57 1.53
C TRP A 277 -13.73 7.64 2.49
N TYR A 278 -14.12 7.64 3.76
CA TYR A 278 -13.57 6.78 4.80
C TYR A 278 -14.59 6.61 5.92
N GLU A 279 -14.70 5.40 6.46
CA GLU A 279 -15.45 5.13 7.67
C GLU A 279 -14.61 4.27 8.62
N LEU A 280 -14.69 4.56 9.91
CA LEU A 280 -14.34 3.58 10.94
C LEU A 280 -15.48 2.54 11.01
N PRO A 281 -16.10 2.12 12.13
CA PRO A 281 -17.11 1.07 12.02
C PRO A 281 -18.37 1.52 11.27
N GLY A 282 -18.56 2.82 11.05
CA GLY A 282 -19.78 3.38 10.49
C GLY A 282 -20.97 3.05 11.41
N LEU A 283 -20.99 3.58 12.63
CA LEU A 283 -21.99 3.23 13.66
C LEU A 283 -23.42 3.29 13.14
N VAL A 284 -23.76 4.34 12.37
CA VAL A 284 -25.09 4.52 11.77
C VAL A 284 -25.45 3.44 10.73
N SER A 285 -24.46 2.80 10.11
CA SER A 285 -24.65 1.64 9.24
C SER A 285 -24.93 0.37 10.06
N LEU A 286 -24.23 0.18 11.17
CA LEU A 286 -24.51 -0.92 12.11
C LEU A 286 -25.90 -0.77 12.74
N GLU A 287 -26.28 0.46 13.09
CA GLU A 287 -27.62 0.83 13.53
C GLU A 287 -28.68 0.43 12.49
N ALA A 288 -28.51 0.82 11.22
CA ALA A 288 -29.44 0.44 10.16
C ALA A 288 -29.55 -1.08 9.97
N ALA A 289 -28.41 -1.77 9.96
CA ALA A 289 -28.34 -3.22 9.83
C ALA A 289 -29.08 -3.94 10.97
N ARG A 290 -29.08 -3.38 12.18
CA ARG A 290 -29.83 -3.90 13.33
C ARG A 290 -31.34 -3.93 13.06
N TYR A 291 -31.85 -2.98 12.29
CA TYR A 291 -33.25 -2.95 11.83
C TYR A 291 -33.49 -3.77 10.54
N GLY A 292 -32.54 -4.63 10.15
CA GLY A 292 -32.65 -5.53 9.01
C GLY A 292 -32.51 -4.84 7.65
N LYS A 293 -31.89 -3.65 7.62
CA LYS A 293 -31.77 -2.87 6.38
C LYS A 293 -30.51 -3.24 5.62
N ASN A 294 -30.61 -3.32 4.30
CA ASN A 294 -29.42 -3.41 3.46
C ASN A 294 -28.60 -2.11 3.61
N VAL A 295 -27.29 -2.27 3.70
CA VAL A 295 -26.34 -1.19 3.95
C VAL A 295 -25.42 -1.04 2.75
N VAL A 296 -25.23 0.19 2.29
CA VAL A 296 -24.17 0.55 1.35
C VAL A 296 -23.08 1.31 2.10
N ALA A 297 -21.83 0.90 1.94
CA ALA A 297 -20.68 1.51 2.61
C ALA A 297 -19.48 1.62 1.66
N THR A 298 -18.41 2.29 2.12
CA THR A 298 -17.09 2.24 1.49
C THR A 298 -16.26 1.09 2.06
N LEU A 299 -15.30 0.57 1.28
CA LEU A 299 -14.27 -0.35 1.78
C LEU A 299 -13.08 0.39 2.41
N LYS A 300 -13.01 1.73 2.28
CA LYS A 300 -11.95 2.52 2.89
C LYS A 300 -12.22 2.69 4.40
N GLY A 301 -11.38 2.06 5.21
CA GLY A 301 -11.44 2.08 6.67
C GLY A 301 -12.00 0.78 7.26
N THR A 302 -12.59 0.81 8.45
CA THR A 302 -12.95 -0.43 9.17
C THR A 302 -14.37 -0.92 8.89
N ALA A 303 -15.16 -0.24 8.04
CA ALA A 303 -16.51 -0.71 7.72
C ALA A 303 -16.53 -2.16 7.18
N GLY A 304 -15.51 -2.52 6.38
CA GLY A 304 -15.28 -3.89 5.89
C GLY A 304 -14.99 -4.90 7.00
N ASP A 305 -14.24 -4.50 8.03
CA ASP A 305 -13.91 -5.36 9.18
C ASP A 305 -15.16 -5.76 9.97
N TYR A 306 -16.17 -4.89 10.00
CA TYR A 306 -17.42 -5.13 10.73
C TYR A 306 -18.45 -5.88 9.90
N MET A 307 -18.64 -5.44 8.66
CA MET A 307 -19.75 -5.90 7.81
C MET A 307 -19.36 -7.06 6.90
N GLY A 308 -18.09 -7.22 6.50
CA GLY A 308 -17.68 -8.26 5.54
C GLY A 308 -18.65 -8.32 4.35
N ASP A 309 -19.15 -9.50 4.02
CA ASP A 309 -20.10 -9.70 2.90
C ASP A 309 -21.55 -9.23 3.18
N TRP A 310 -21.84 -8.68 4.37
CA TRP A 310 -23.18 -8.23 4.73
C TRP A 310 -23.55 -6.87 4.12
N ALA A 311 -22.57 -6.01 3.81
CA ALA A 311 -22.81 -4.73 3.14
C ALA A 311 -22.69 -4.83 1.61
N PHE A 312 -23.12 -3.79 0.92
CA PHE A 312 -22.81 -3.50 -0.47
C PHE A 312 -21.75 -2.40 -0.49
N TYR A 313 -20.70 -2.58 -1.29
CA TYR A 313 -19.58 -1.62 -1.28
C TYR A 313 -19.54 -0.77 -2.54
N CYS A 314 -19.10 0.47 -2.38
CA CYS A 314 -18.89 1.42 -3.47
C CYS A 314 -17.53 2.10 -3.38
N ASP A 315 -17.04 2.55 -4.53
CA ASP A 315 -15.92 3.48 -4.63
C ASP A 315 -16.47 4.91 -4.46
N PRO A 316 -16.05 5.66 -3.42
CA PRO A 316 -16.54 7.01 -3.16
C PRO A 316 -16.13 8.04 -4.23
N SER A 317 -15.16 7.73 -5.09
CA SER A 317 -14.70 8.60 -6.18
C SER A 317 -15.51 8.45 -7.47
N ASP A 318 -16.31 7.40 -7.61
CA ASP A 318 -17.05 7.10 -8.84
C ASP A 318 -18.55 7.06 -8.60
N TRP A 319 -19.26 8.04 -9.18
CA TRP A 319 -20.72 8.11 -9.10
C TRP A 319 -21.41 6.86 -9.66
N ARG A 320 -20.81 6.17 -10.65
CA ARG A 320 -21.39 4.92 -11.21
C ARG A 320 -21.25 3.77 -10.21
N SER A 321 -20.09 3.63 -9.57
CA SER A 321 -19.88 2.67 -8.49
C SER A 321 -20.88 2.90 -7.34
N VAL A 322 -21.04 4.14 -6.89
CA VAL A 322 -22.05 4.52 -5.88
C VAL A 322 -23.47 4.18 -6.36
N GLN A 323 -23.84 4.55 -7.59
CA GLN A 323 -25.16 4.26 -8.14
C GLN A 323 -25.43 2.76 -8.18
N ASN A 324 -24.49 1.97 -8.69
CA ASN A 324 -24.63 0.52 -8.82
C ASN A 324 -24.82 -0.16 -7.46
N ALA A 325 -24.01 0.19 -6.46
CA ALA A 325 -24.14 -0.37 -5.11
C ALA A 325 -25.47 0.02 -4.46
N VAL A 326 -25.90 1.27 -4.61
CA VAL A 326 -27.17 1.78 -4.08
C VAL A 326 -28.36 1.09 -4.72
N LEU A 327 -28.39 0.99 -6.05
CA LEU A 327 -29.50 0.33 -6.75
C LEU A 327 -29.52 -1.18 -6.48
N ALA A 328 -28.35 -1.83 -6.43
CA ALA A 328 -28.24 -3.24 -6.05
C ALA A 328 -28.80 -3.48 -4.64
N ALA A 329 -28.42 -2.67 -3.65
CA ALA A 329 -28.93 -2.77 -2.29
C ALA A 329 -30.45 -2.51 -2.22
N TYR A 330 -30.94 -1.51 -2.96
CA TYR A 330 -32.33 -1.08 -2.94
C TYR A 330 -33.28 -2.14 -3.49
N TYR A 331 -32.93 -2.73 -4.64
CA TYR A 331 -33.74 -3.73 -5.33
C TYR A 331 -33.52 -5.16 -4.82
N SER A 332 -32.44 -5.42 -4.09
CA SER A 332 -32.26 -6.70 -3.41
C SER A 332 -33.28 -6.89 -2.27
N PRO A 333 -33.68 -8.14 -1.98
CA PRO A 333 -34.34 -8.44 -0.71
C PRO A 333 -33.42 -8.08 0.46
N ALA A 334 -34.02 -7.82 1.62
CA ALA A 334 -33.24 -7.65 2.85
C ALA A 334 -32.47 -8.95 3.13
N LYS A 335 -31.17 -8.84 3.45
CA LYS A 335 -30.35 -10.01 3.79
C LYS A 335 -30.84 -10.62 5.11
N GLU A 336 -31.38 -11.85 5.04
CA GLU A 336 -31.81 -12.58 6.23
C GLU A 336 -30.63 -12.79 7.20
N GLY A 337 -30.84 -12.51 8.49
CA GLY A 337 -29.81 -12.66 9.52
C GLY A 337 -28.88 -11.45 9.70
N ILE A 338 -28.96 -10.39 8.88
CA ILE A 338 -28.09 -9.20 9.04
C ILE A 338 -28.28 -8.54 10.41
N SER A 339 -29.52 -8.51 10.92
CA SER A 339 -29.85 -7.98 12.24
C SER A 339 -29.20 -8.81 13.35
N ASP A 340 -29.22 -10.14 13.23
CA ASP A 340 -28.63 -11.04 14.22
C ASP A 340 -27.10 -10.99 14.18
N PHE A 341 -26.53 -10.87 12.98
CA PHE A 341 -25.09 -10.73 12.79
C PHE A 341 -24.54 -9.50 13.53
N VAL A 342 -25.16 -8.32 13.38
CA VAL A 342 -24.63 -7.10 14.01
C VAL A 342 -24.86 -7.04 15.52
N LYS A 343 -25.80 -7.82 16.09
CA LYS A 343 -26.05 -7.86 17.55
C LYS A 343 -24.85 -8.30 18.39
N ARG A 344 -23.82 -8.90 17.78
CA ARG A 344 -22.55 -9.22 18.44
C ARG A 344 -21.74 -7.99 18.86
N TYR A 345 -21.96 -6.84 18.20
CA TYR A 345 -21.23 -5.61 18.46
C TYR A 345 -22.03 -4.77 19.46
N THR A 346 -21.72 -4.89 20.75
CA THR A 346 -22.43 -4.18 21.83
C THR A 346 -21.50 -3.24 22.58
N TRP A 347 -22.07 -2.18 23.17
CA TRP A 347 -21.30 -1.29 24.05
C TRP A 347 -20.81 -2.02 25.31
N ASP A 348 -21.54 -3.03 25.77
CA ASP A 348 -21.09 -3.94 26.84
C ASP A 348 -19.83 -4.72 26.41
N GLU A 349 -19.81 -5.28 25.20
CA GLU A 349 -18.66 -6.00 24.67
C GLU A 349 -17.45 -5.06 24.46
N THR A 350 -17.67 -3.83 23.99
CA THR A 350 -16.64 -2.77 23.95
C THR A 350 -16.06 -2.51 25.33
N ALA A 351 -16.91 -2.37 26.35
CA ALA A 351 -16.49 -2.13 27.73
C ALA A 351 -15.74 -3.34 28.31
N ARG A 352 -16.18 -4.56 28.02
CA ARG A 352 -15.52 -5.81 28.44
C ARG A 352 -14.09 -5.90 27.90
N GLN A 353 -13.90 -5.64 26.60
CA GLN A 353 -12.58 -5.65 25.95
C GLN A 353 -11.67 -4.56 26.55
N THR A 354 -12.21 -3.36 26.75
CA THR A 354 -11.50 -2.23 27.36
C THR A 354 -11.10 -2.53 28.81
N TYR A 355 -12.02 -3.03 29.64
CA TYR A 355 -11.78 -3.39 31.03
C TYR A 355 -10.72 -4.49 31.15
N SER A 356 -10.77 -5.49 30.27
CA SER A 356 -9.75 -6.55 30.20
C SER A 356 -8.36 -5.95 29.93
N SER A 357 -8.26 -4.99 29.01
CA SER A 357 -7.01 -4.28 28.74
C SER A 357 -6.55 -3.43 29.93
N TYR A 358 -7.45 -2.72 30.62
CA TYR A 358 -7.09 -1.97 31.83
C TYR A 358 -6.52 -2.88 32.93
N CYS A 359 -7.15 -4.03 33.16
CA CYS A 359 -6.68 -5.00 34.16
C CYS A 359 -5.27 -5.49 33.83
N ASP A 360 -5.03 -5.82 32.56
CA ASP A 360 -3.73 -6.29 32.09
C ASP A 360 -2.64 -5.21 32.26
N ILE A 361 -2.93 -3.97 31.86
CA ILE A 361 -1.99 -2.84 32.00
C ILE A 361 -1.66 -2.54 33.47
N LEU A 362 -2.64 -2.68 34.36
CA LEU A 362 -2.48 -2.42 35.80
C LEU A 362 -1.95 -3.65 36.57
N GLY A 363 -1.75 -4.80 35.92
CA GLY A 363 -1.34 -6.04 36.58
C GLY A 363 -2.39 -6.60 37.56
N ILE A 364 -3.67 -6.31 37.34
CA ILE A 364 -4.78 -6.76 38.19
C ILE A 364 -5.30 -8.09 37.64
N SER A 365 -5.36 -9.13 38.48
CA SER A 365 -6.01 -10.40 38.11
C SER A 365 -7.49 -10.17 37.81
N SER A 366 -7.87 -10.36 36.55
CA SER A 366 -9.25 -10.38 36.10
C SER A 366 -9.96 -11.58 36.74
N TYR A 367 -11.08 -11.35 37.42
CA TYR A 367 -11.91 -12.43 37.95
C TYR A 367 -13.38 -12.09 37.77
N LYS A 368 -13.95 -12.62 36.67
CA LYS A 368 -15.24 -13.32 36.60
C LYS A 368 -15.60 -13.62 35.14
N GLU A 369 -15.24 -14.82 34.68
CA GLU A 369 -16.23 -15.69 34.05
C GLU A 369 -16.81 -16.55 35.18
N THR A 370 -17.86 -16.09 35.88
CA THR A 370 -18.81 -16.94 36.62
C THR A 370 -19.99 -16.11 37.16
N GLU A 371 -21.14 -16.38 36.52
CA GLU A 371 -22.52 -16.36 37.05
C GLU A 371 -23.12 -15.04 37.55
N ALA A 372 -23.73 -14.31 36.60
CA ALA A 372 -25.14 -13.85 36.57
C ALA A 372 -25.36 -13.15 35.20
N GLY A 373 -26.29 -13.48 34.31
CA GLY A 373 -27.46 -14.33 34.41
C GLY A 373 -27.70 -15.18 33.16
N THR A 374 -28.11 -16.40 33.45
CA THR A 374 -29.00 -17.28 32.69
C THR A 374 -30.02 -16.53 31.82
N GLN A 375 -29.64 -16.24 30.57
CA GLN A 375 -30.52 -16.25 29.39
C GLN A 375 -29.70 -16.48 28.10
N SER A 376 -28.75 -17.41 28.13
CA SER A 376 -28.08 -17.89 26.91
C SER A 376 -27.58 -19.34 27.05
N GLN A 377 -28.38 -20.20 27.70
CA GLN A 377 -28.26 -21.65 27.50
C GLN A 377 -28.83 -22.02 26.12
N GLY A 378 -28.08 -21.67 25.09
CA GLY A 378 -28.35 -22.06 23.71
C GLY A 378 -27.08 -22.12 22.85
N CYS A 379 -25.96 -21.57 23.32
CA CYS A 379 -24.76 -21.41 22.47
C CYS A 379 -23.45 -21.99 23.04
N ARG A 380 -23.48 -22.60 24.23
CA ARG A 380 -22.25 -23.20 24.85
C ARG A 380 -22.11 -24.71 24.68
N GLN A 381 -23.08 -25.40 24.09
CA GLN A 381 -22.97 -26.84 23.76
C GLN A 381 -22.33 -27.13 22.39
N SER A 382 -22.06 -26.09 21.57
CA SER A 382 -21.53 -26.27 20.19
C SER A 382 -20.00 -26.18 20.07
N TRP A 383 -19.28 -25.76 21.12
CA TRP A 383 -17.83 -25.55 21.04
C TRP A 383 -16.98 -26.71 21.58
N GLU A 384 -17.42 -27.40 22.64
CA GLU A 384 -16.67 -28.53 23.22
C GLU A 384 -17.03 -29.89 22.62
N SER A 385 -18.13 -29.98 21.87
CA SER A 385 -18.50 -31.21 21.12
C SER A 385 -17.73 -31.40 19.81
N MET A 386 -16.92 -30.41 19.38
CA MET A 386 -16.17 -30.47 18.12
C MET A 386 -14.74 -31.03 18.23
N GLN A 387 -14.20 -31.28 19.43
CA GLN A 387 -12.83 -31.81 19.58
C GLN A 387 -12.74 -33.31 19.88
N THR A 388 -13.85 -34.02 20.11
CA THR A 388 -13.82 -35.46 20.39
C THR A 388 -14.98 -36.22 19.75
N ALA A 389 -15.17 -36.07 18.44
CA ALA A 389 -15.97 -37.00 17.65
C ALA A 389 -15.02 -37.86 16.79
N SER A 390 -14.92 -39.12 17.21
CA SER A 390 -14.26 -40.22 16.53
C SER A 390 -14.48 -40.24 15.02
N ILE A 391 -13.45 -40.68 14.32
CA ILE A 391 -13.50 -41.31 12.98
C ILE A 391 -14.77 -42.16 12.89
N GLY A 392 -15.81 -41.61 12.26
CA GLY A 392 -17.14 -42.19 12.19
C GLY A 392 -17.67 -42.02 10.79
N GLN A 393 -18.00 -43.13 10.16
CA GLN A 393 -18.46 -43.26 8.77
C GLN A 393 -19.45 -42.16 8.38
N TYR A 394 -19.11 -41.37 7.37
CA TYR A 394 -20.05 -40.46 6.74
C TYR A 394 -21.01 -41.27 5.87
N ASP A 395 -22.29 -41.18 6.22
CA ASP A 395 -23.39 -41.73 5.45
C ASP A 395 -23.47 -41.01 4.09
N MET A 396 -23.54 -41.79 3.01
CA MET A 396 -23.56 -41.30 1.64
C MET A 396 -24.94 -40.80 1.25
N ASP A 397 -25.40 -39.70 1.86
CA ASP A 397 -26.64 -39.04 1.47
C ASP A 397 -26.40 -37.70 0.76
N PHE A 398 -27.11 -37.52 -0.36
CA PHE A 398 -26.87 -36.53 -1.43
C PHE A 398 -27.60 -35.19 -1.23
N SER A 399 -28.12 -34.91 -0.03
CA SER A 399 -29.11 -33.85 0.22
C SER A 399 -28.59 -32.55 0.86
N ALA A 400 -27.30 -32.22 0.74
CA ALA A 400 -26.80 -30.91 1.19
C ALA A 400 -27.42 -29.76 0.38
N THR A 401 -28.04 -28.78 1.07
CA THR A 401 -28.78 -27.66 0.44
C THR A 401 -28.23 -26.26 0.77
N ASN A 402 -27.37 -26.10 1.78
CA ASN A 402 -26.79 -24.81 2.15
C ASN A 402 -25.33 -24.65 1.66
N PHE A 403 -24.91 -23.41 1.37
CA PHE A 403 -23.59 -23.09 0.79
C PHE A 403 -22.41 -23.57 1.66
N GLN A 404 -22.48 -23.33 2.97
CA GLN A 404 -21.39 -23.60 3.90
C GLN A 404 -21.11 -25.10 4.03
N GLU A 405 -22.16 -25.92 4.14
CA GLU A 405 -22.07 -27.38 4.20
C GLU A 405 -21.52 -27.97 2.90
N LEU A 406 -21.93 -27.43 1.74
CA LEU A 406 -21.41 -27.85 0.44
C LEU A 406 -19.93 -27.53 0.28
N LEU A 407 -19.48 -26.35 0.75
CA LEU A 407 -18.08 -25.97 0.75
C LEU A 407 -17.24 -26.88 1.65
N GLU A 408 -17.67 -27.11 2.90
CA GLU A 408 -16.96 -27.93 3.87
C GLU A 408 -16.87 -29.40 3.44
N ARG A 409 -17.98 -30.00 3.01
CA ARG A 409 -17.99 -31.38 2.48
C ARG A 409 -17.14 -31.51 1.21
N GLY A 410 -17.15 -30.47 0.37
CA GLY A 410 -16.31 -30.39 -0.83
C GLY A 410 -14.81 -30.35 -0.51
N GLU A 411 -14.39 -29.55 0.47
CA GLU A 411 -13.00 -29.49 0.94
C GLU A 411 -12.54 -30.80 1.58
N VAL A 412 -13.41 -31.45 2.37
CA VAL A 412 -13.11 -32.78 2.96
C VAL A 412 -12.99 -33.85 1.87
N ALA A 413 -13.86 -33.85 0.87
CA ALA A 413 -13.76 -34.77 -0.26
C ALA A 413 -12.45 -34.57 -1.04
N ALA A 414 -12.03 -33.31 -1.24
CA ALA A 414 -10.75 -32.98 -1.86
C ALA A 414 -9.55 -33.52 -1.07
N MET A 415 -9.56 -33.38 0.26
CA MET A 415 -8.51 -33.94 1.14
C MET A 415 -8.44 -35.48 1.07
N ASN A 416 -9.60 -36.13 0.92
CA ASN A 416 -9.70 -37.59 0.74
C ASN A 416 -9.37 -38.06 -0.68
N LYS A 417 -9.00 -37.15 -1.59
CA LYS A 417 -8.74 -37.41 -3.03
C LYS A 417 -9.95 -37.94 -3.80
N ASP A 418 -11.16 -37.74 -3.29
CA ASP A 418 -12.40 -37.98 -4.03
C ASP A 418 -12.73 -36.74 -4.89
N PHE A 419 -12.00 -36.61 -5.99
CA PHE A 419 -12.07 -35.41 -6.83
C PHE A 419 -13.43 -35.24 -7.51
N GLU A 420 -14.14 -36.32 -7.84
CA GLU A 420 -15.45 -36.25 -8.48
C GLU A 420 -16.54 -35.76 -7.52
N LEU A 421 -16.52 -36.26 -6.27
CA LEU A 421 -17.40 -35.75 -5.24
C LEU A 421 -17.06 -34.28 -4.89
N ALA A 422 -15.77 -33.96 -4.76
CA ALA A 422 -15.31 -32.60 -4.47
C ALA A 422 -15.77 -31.60 -5.53
N LYS A 423 -15.58 -31.90 -6.83
CA LYS A 423 -16.06 -31.06 -7.94
C LYS A 423 -17.56 -30.87 -7.90
N THR A 424 -18.32 -31.94 -7.61
CA THR A 424 -19.78 -31.88 -7.57
C THR A 424 -20.28 -30.97 -6.44
N LEU A 425 -19.73 -31.12 -5.24
CA LEU A 425 -20.14 -30.35 -4.06
C LEU A 425 -19.70 -28.89 -4.16
N LEU A 426 -18.44 -28.64 -4.54
CA LEU A 426 -17.91 -27.29 -4.73
C LEU A 426 -18.56 -26.59 -5.93
N GLY A 427 -18.89 -27.31 -7.00
CA GLY A 427 -19.65 -26.79 -8.13
C GLY A 427 -21.07 -26.34 -7.73
N LYS A 428 -21.76 -27.12 -6.89
CA LYS A 428 -23.02 -26.69 -6.28
C LYS A 428 -22.85 -25.45 -5.39
N ALA A 429 -21.78 -25.38 -4.60
CA ALA A 429 -21.47 -24.21 -3.78
C ALA A 429 -21.23 -22.95 -4.64
N VAL A 430 -20.47 -23.07 -5.73
CA VAL A 430 -20.24 -21.98 -6.70
C VAL A 430 -21.53 -21.58 -7.43
N ASN A 431 -22.45 -22.52 -7.72
CA ASN A 431 -23.75 -22.19 -8.31
C ASN A 431 -24.64 -21.39 -7.35
N ILE A 432 -24.56 -21.65 -6.03
CA ILE A 432 -25.29 -20.91 -5.02
C ILE A 432 -24.67 -19.51 -4.82
N ASN A 433 -23.35 -19.42 -4.74
CA ASN A 433 -22.63 -18.16 -4.67
C ASN A 433 -21.47 -18.12 -5.68
N PRO A 434 -21.70 -17.53 -6.87
CA PRO A 434 -20.70 -17.46 -7.95
C PRO A 434 -19.47 -16.60 -7.64
N TYR A 435 -19.53 -15.77 -6.59
CA TYR A 435 -18.49 -14.82 -6.21
C TYR A 435 -17.72 -15.22 -4.95
N ALA A 436 -17.98 -16.41 -4.39
CA ALA A 436 -17.26 -16.87 -3.21
C ALA A 436 -15.83 -17.30 -3.55
N ILE A 437 -14.85 -16.44 -3.25
CA ILE A 437 -13.41 -16.66 -3.51
C ILE A 437 -12.93 -18.01 -2.95
N LYS A 438 -13.32 -18.35 -1.71
CA LYS A 438 -12.93 -19.62 -1.08
C LYS A 438 -13.44 -20.84 -1.87
N ALA A 439 -14.68 -20.80 -2.38
CA ALA A 439 -15.25 -21.90 -3.16
C ALA A 439 -14.61 -22.01 -4.55
N LEU A 440 -14.40 -20.87 -5.23
CA LEU A 440 -13.71 -20.82 -6.53
C LEU A 440 -12.27 -21.33 -6.42
N ARG A 441 -11.53 -20.90 -5.38
CA ARG A 441 -10.15 -21.33 -5.11
C ARG A 441 -10.07 -22.82 -4.78
N SER A 442 -10.96 -23.33 -3.92
CA SER A 442 -10.98 -24.76 -3.58
C SER A 442 -11.34 -25.63 -4.78
N LEU A 443 -12.25 -25.17 -5.65
CA LEU A 443 -12.56 -25.87 -6.91
C LEU A 443 -11.38 -25.82 -7.89
N GLY A 444 -10.71 -24.67 -8.04
CA GLY A 444 -9.48 -24.53 -8.84
C GLY A 444 -8.37 -25.47 -8.37
N ALA A 445 -8.17 -25.58 -7.05
CA ALA A 445 -7.19 -26.48 -6.45
C ALA A 445 -7.52 -27.96 -6.69
N VAL A 446 -8.80 -28.34 -6.66
CA VAL A 446 -9.24 -29.71 -7.00
C VAL A 446 -8.97 -30.04 -8.46
N HIS A 447 -9.24 -29.13 -9.39
CA HIS A 447 -8.93 -29.34 -10.81
C HIS A 447 -7.42 -29.45 -11.05
N LEU A 448 -6.62 -28.60 -10.41
CA LEU A 448 -5.16 -28.68 -10.44
C LEU A 448 -4.65 -30.03 -9.91
N ALA A 449 -5.16 -30.49 -8.76
CA ALA A 449 -4.81 -31.79 -8.18
C ALA A 449 -5.27 -33.00 -9.02
N ASN A 450 -6.33 -32.82 -9.82
CA ASN A 450 -6.84 -33.81 -10.77
C ASN A 450 -6.21 -33.69 -12.17
N SER A 451 -5.05 -33.03 -12.31
CA SER A 451 -4.29 -32.86 -13.56
C SER A 451 -5.05 -32.14 -14.68
N ASP A 452 -5.92 -31.20 -14.33
CA ASP A 452 -6.69 -30.34 -15.25
C ASP A 452 -6.34 -28.85 -14.97
N PRO A 453 -5.13 -28.40 -15.36
CA PRO A 453 -4.65 -27.06 -15.04
C PRO A 453 -5.39 -25.96 -15.80
N GLU A 454 -5.98 -26.23 -16.97
CA GLU A 454 -6.74 -25.24 -17.74
C GLU A 454 -8.02 -24.82 -17.01
N THR A 455 -8.79 -25.81 -16.53
CA THR A 455 -10.01 -25.54 -15.75
C THR A 455 -9.67 -24.98 -14.37
N GLY A 456 -8.57 -25.46 -13.76
CA GLY A 456 -8.04 -24.88 -12.53
C GLY A 456 -7.73 -23.39 -12.68
N ALA A 457 -6.98 -23.02 -13.73
CA ALA A 457 -6.62 -21.64 -14.05
C ALA A 457 -7.85 -20.76 -14.32
N MET A 458 -8.91 -21.31 -14.93
CA MET A 458 -10.17 -20.59 -15.12
C MET A 458 -10.79 -20.22 -13.77
N PHE A 459 -10.88 -21.15 -12.81
CA PHE A 459 -11.47 -20.87 -11.50
C PHE A 459 -10.61 -19.94 -10.65
N PHE A 460 -9.28 -20.05 -10.70
CA PHE A 460 -8.40 -19.06 -10.05
C PHE A 460 -8.52 -17.68 -10.68
N ARG A 461 -8.62 -17.56 -12.01
CA ARG A 461 -8.88 -16.26 -12.67
C ARG A 461 -10.23 -15.67 -12.24
N ARG A 462 -11.28 -16.49 -12.16
CA ARG A 462 -12.58 -16.04 -11.62
C ARG A 462 -12.50 -15.60 -10.16
N ALA A 463 -11.68 -16.26 -9.34
CA ALA A 463 -11.44 -15.80 -7.97
C ALA A 463 -10.73 -14.43 -7.95
N LEU A 464 -9.77 -14.21 -8.85
CA LEU A 464 -9.03 -12.96 -8.99
C LEU A 464 -9.82 -11.83 -9.65
N GLU A 465 -10.87 -12.14 -10.42
CA GLU A 465 -11.85 -11.16 -10.90
C GLU A 465 -12.67 -10.57 -9.74
N VAL A 466 -12.89 -11.35 -8.67
CA VAL A 466 -13.57 -10.90 -7.45
C VAL A 466 -12.61 -10.15 -6.52
N ASP A 467 -11.44 -10.73 -6.25
CA ASP A 467 -10.38 -10.09 -5.47
C ASP A 467 -9.02 -10.27 -6.15
N LYS A 468 -8.55 -9.18 -6.77
CA LYS A 468 -7.24 -9.12 -7.46
C LYS A 468 -6.05 -9.30 -6.52
N ARG A 469 -6.25 -9.21 -5.19
CA ARG A 469 -5.21 -9.31 -4.17
C ARG A 469 -5.25 -10.63 -3.37
N ASP A 470 -5.96 -11.66 -3.83
CA ASP A 470 -5.91 -12.98 -3.19
C ASP A 470 -4.62 -13.75 -3.54
N SER A 471 -3.61 -13.65 -2.66
CA SER A 471 -2.31 -14.35 -2.76
C SER A 471 -2.44 -15.85 -3.04
N LYS A 472 -3.44 -16.51 -2.44
CA LYS A 472 -3.61 -17.96 -2.58
C LYS A 472 -4.15 -18.34 -3.96
N SER A 473 -5.02 -17.52 -4.55
CA SER A 473 -5.49 -17.72 -5.93
C SER A 473 -4.42 -17.36 -6.96
N LEU A 474 -3.59 -16.34 -6.71
CA LEU A 474 -2.40 -16.07 -7.54
C LEU A 474 -1.42 -17.24 -7.50
N SER A 475 -1.11 -17.76 -6.31
CA SER A 475 -0.25 -18.94 -6.15
C SER A 475 -0.82 -20.16 -6.90
N GLY A 476 -2.13 -20.42 -6.77
CA GLY A 476 -2.79 -21.51 -7.50
C GLY A 476 -2.75 -21.32 -9.02
N LEU A 477 -2.94 -20.09 -9.51
CA LEU A 477 -2.83 -19.77 -10.93
C LEU A 477 -1.39 -19.95 -11.45
N GLY A 478 -0.38 -19.50 -10.70
CA GLY A 478 1.02 -19.70 -11.05
C GLY A 478 1.40 -21.18 -11.15
N MET A 479 0.85 -22.03 -10.26
CA MET A 479 1.03 -23.49 -10.34
C MET A 479 0.37 -24.08 -11.58
N CYS A 480 -0.84 -23.62 -11.96
CA CYS A 480 -1.47 -24.02 -13.22
C CYS A 480 -0.60 -23.64 -14.42
N GLU A 481 -0.08 -22.42 -14.48
CA GLU A 481 0.79 -21.95 -15.57
C GLU A 481 2.12 -22.73 -15.63
N THR A 482 2.66 -23.13 -14.48
CA THR A 482 3.84 -24.00 -14.39
C THR A 482 3.55 -25.37 -15.00
N MET A 483 2.40 -25.99 -14.69
CA MET A 483 1.97 -27.26 -15.30
C MET A 483 1.72 -27.14 -16.81
N LEU A 484 1.29 -25.97 -17.27
CA LEU A 484 1.13 -25.63 -18.69
C LEU A 484 2.47 -25.28 -19.39
N LYS A 485 3.60 -25.33 -18.67
CA LYS A 485 4.95 -24.98 -19.15
C LYS A 485 5.15 -23.51 -19.51
N ASN A 486 4.27 -22.63 -19.04
CA ASN A 486 4.39 -21.18 -19.19
C ASN A 486 5.22 -20.59 -18.04
N HIS A 487 6.49 -21.00 -17.95
CA HIS A 487 7.36 -20.68 -16.81
C HIS A 487 7.57 -19.18 -16.60
N GLU A 488 7.62 -18.38 -17.67
CA GLU A 488 7.75 -16.92 -17.62
C GLU A 488 6.55 -16.28 -16.91
N LYS A 489 5.34 -16.64 -17.33
CA LYS A 489 4.09 -16.12 -16.76
C LYS A 489 3.89 -16.61 -15.32
N ALA A 490 4.25 -17.85 -15.04
CA ALA A 490 4.22 -18.39 -13.68
C ALA A 490 5.16 -17.60 -12.74
N TYR A 491 6.37 -17.28 -13.21
CA TYR A 491 7.36 -16.49 -12.47
C TYR A 491 6.79 -15.13 -12.03
N GLU A 492 6.21 -14.39 -12.96
CA GLU A 492 5.58 -13.08 -12.69
C GLU A 492 4.42 -13.20 -11.68
N ILE A 493 3.56 -14.20 -11.85
CA ILE A 493 2.41 -14.43 -10.96
C ILE A 493 2.88 -14.79 -9.55
N PHE A 494 3.95 -15.55 -9.39
CA PHE A 494 4.52 -15.86 -8.07
C PHE A 494 5.13 -14.62 -7.41
N LEU A 495 5.79 -13.74 -8.18
CA LEU A 495 6.25 -12.45 -7.65
C LEU A 495 5.09 -11.57 -7.19
N GLN A 496 4.02 -11.46 -8.00
CA GLN A 496 2.81 -10.73 -7.62
C GLN A 496 2.18 -11.28 -6.34
N SER A 497 2.13 -12.61 -6.20
CA SER A 497 1.68 -13.29 -4.97
C SER A 497 2.54 -12.88 -3.77
N LEU A 498 3.86 -12.91 -3.92
CA LEU A 498 4.83 -12.57 -2.88
C LEU A 498 4.92 -11.08 -2.56
N ASP A 499 4.47 -10.19 -3.45
CA ASP A 499 4.32 -8.77 -3.16
C ASP A 499 3.10 -8.50 -2.27
N ILE A 500 2.09 -9.36 -2.32
CA ILE A 500 0.92 -9.29 -1.44
C ILE A 500 1.23 -9.95 -0.08
N GLN A 501 1.77 -11.19 -0.09
CA GLN A 501 2.19 -11.90 1.12
C GLN A 501 3.65 -12.37 1.03
N PRO A 502 4.60 -11.59 1.56
CA PRO A 502 6.04 -11.86 1.47
C PRO A 502 6.57 -13.16 2.08
N ASN A 503 5.81 -13.77 3.01
CA ASN A 503 6.27 -14.88 3.85
C ASN A 503 5.48 -16.19 3.57
N GLU A 504 4.93 -16.36 2.36
CA GLU A 504 4.30 -17.62 1.94
C GLU A 504 5.31 -18.57 1.28
N LEU A 505 5.52 -19.75 1.87
CA LEU A 505 6.53 -20.72 1.40
C LEU A 505 6.22 -21.34 0.02
N VAL A 506 4.94 -21.60 -0.28
CA VAL A 506 4.53 -22.25 -1.54
C VAL A 506 4.96 -21.45 -2.77
N PRO A 507 4.61 -20.15 -2.92
CA PRO A 507 5.06 -19.36 -4.05
C PRO A 507 6.59 -19.17 -4.09
N ILE A 508 7.29 -19.15 -2.95
CA ILE A 508 8.78 -19.10 -2.92
C ILE A 508 9.37 -20.36 -3.56
N LEU A 509 8.89 -21.54 -3.17
CA LEU A 509 9.38 -22.81 -3.70
C LEU A 509 9.09 -22.96 -5.20
N GLN A 510 7.93 -22.50 -5.65
CA GLN A 510 7.57 -22.53 -7.07
C GLN A 510 8.34 -21.50 -7.89
N LEU A 511 8.58 -20.31 -7.33
CA LEU A 511 9.45 -19.29 -7.93
C LEU A 511 10.88 -19.81 -8.07
N LEU A 512 11.39 -20.54 -7.08
CA LEU A 512 12.69 -21.19 -7.15
C LEU A 512 12.77 -22.15 -8.34
N GLU A 513 11.77 -23.03 -8.53
CA GLU A 513 11.70 -23.93 -9.68
C GLU A 513 11.71 -23.17 -11.01
N CYS A 514 10.88 -22.14 -11.15
CA CYS A 514 10.85 -21.31 -12.36
C CYS A 514 12.17 -20.55 -12.60
N SER A 515 12.82 -20.08 -11.54
CA SER A 515 14.14 -19.42 -11.61
C SER A 515 15.20 -20.31 -12.22
N TYR A 516 15.23 -21.60 -11.86
CA TYR A 516 16.18 -22.57 -12.43
C TYR A 516 15.90 -22.86 -13.91
N VAL A 517 14.63 -22.89 -14.32
CA VAL A 517 14.25 -23.12 -15.73
C VAL A 517 14.57 -21.90 -16.60
N LEU A 518 14.31 -20.70 -16.09
CA LEU A 518 14.49 -19.44 -16.83
C LEU A 518 15.92 -18.88 -16.73
N GLY A 519 16.72 -19.34 -15.77
CA GLY A 519 18.05 -18.80 -15.48
C GLY A 519 18.04 -17.42 -14.81
N ARG A 520 16.91 -17.01 -14.22
CA ARG A 520 16.73 -15.70 -13.56
C ARG A 520 16.77 -15.85 -12.05
N PHE A 521 17.81 -15.31 -11.41
CA PHE A 521 18.07 -15.53 -9.99
C PHE A 521 18.04 -14.26 -9.14
N ASP A 522 18.01 -13.06 -9.74
CA ASP A 522 18.07 -11.78 -9.02
C ASP A 522 16.84 -11.54 -8.13
N ASP A 523 15.63 -11.74 -8.67
CA ASP A 523 14.40 -11.61 -7.87
C ASP A 523 14.31 -12.68 -6.79
N LEU A 524 14.78 -13.90 -7.09
CA LEU A 524 14.81 -15.01 -6.14
C LEU A 524 15.72 -14.69 -4.95
N GLU A 525 16.91 -14.11 -5.18
CA GLU A 525 17.81 -13.67 -4.11
C GLU A 525 17.09 -12.66 -3.20
N ARG A 526 16.43 -11.66 -3.79
CA ARG A 526 15.69 -10.63 -3.05
C ARG A 526 14.57 -11.23 -2.18
N VAL A 527 13.80 -12.15 -2.77
CA VAL A 527 12.71 -12.86 -2.08
C VAL A 527 13.24 -13.73 -0.94
N LEU A 528 14.28 -14.53 -1.17
CA LEU A 528 14.88 -15.41 -0.16
C LEU A 528 15.50 -14.61 0.98
N ASN A 529 16.20 -13.51 0.69
CA ASN A 529 16.75 -12.63 1.72
C ASN A 529 15.65 -12.00 2.58
N ARG A 530 14.53 -11.60 1.97
CA ARG A 530 13.36 -11.06 2.69
C ARG A 530 12.75 -12.13 3.62
N TYR A 531 12.51 -13.34 3.11
CA TYR A 531 11.97 -14.45 3.89
C TYR A 531 12.89 -14.87 5.06
N LEU A 532 14.21 -14.93 4.82
CA LEU A 532 15.19 -15.34 5.82
C LEU A 532 15.45 -14.27 6.91
N ARG A 533 15.06 -13.01 6.71
CA ARG A 533 15.07 -12.00 7.79
C ARG A 533 14.03 -12.32 8.87
N GLU A 534 12.86 -12.80 8.45
CA GLU A 534 11.77 -13.19 9.36
C GLU A 534 11.96 -14.62 9.88
N ASN A 535 12.58 -15.50 9.08
CA ASN A 535 12.82 -16.90 9.41
C ASN A 535 14.33 -17.24 9.39
N PRO A 536 15.15 -16.66 10.28
CA PRO A 536 16.61 -16.80 10.23
C PRO A 536 17.12 -18.21 10.54
N ASN A 537 16.24 -19.13 10.98
CA ASN A 537 16.58 -20.50 11.35
C ASN A 537 16.18 -21.53 10.27
N ASP A 538 15.60 -21.11 9.15
CA ASP A 538 15.21 -22.00 8.06
C ASP A 538 16.44 -22.44 7.24
N VAL A 539 17.00 -23.60 7.60
CA VAL A 539 18.24 -24.13 7.02
C VAL A 539 18.08 -24.46 5.53
N GLU A 540 16.90 -24.93 5.12
CA GLU A 540 16.63 -25.29 3.72
C GLU A 540 16.58 -24.03 2.84
N MET A 541 15.91 -22.98 3.30
CA MET A 541 15.89 -21.71 2.55
C MET A 541 17.25 -21.01 2.53
N GLN A 542 18.07 -21.18 3.58
CA GLN A 542 19.47 -20.73 3.57
C GLN A 542 20.31 -21.49 2.53
N PHE A 543 20.09 -22.80 2.38
CA PHE A 543 20.72 -23.59 1.32
C PHE A 543 20.27 -23.15 -0.08
N CYS A 544 18.98 -22.90 -0.28
CA CYS A 544 18.44 -22.33 -1.52
C CYS A 544 19.11 -21.00 -1.88
N LEU A 545 19.34 -20.12 -0.90
CA LEU A 545 20.07 -18.86 -1.12
C LEU A 545 21.53 -19.08 -1.50
N ALA A 546 22.22 -20.02 -0.84
CA ALA A 546 23.59 -20.37 -1.20
C ALA A 546 23.69 -20.89 -2.64
N GLY A 547 22.72 -21.73 -3.07
CA GLY A 547 22.61 -22.22 -4.44
C GLY A 547 22.27 -21.13 -5.46
N CYS A 548 21.42 -20.17 -5.10
CA CYS A 548 21.09 -19.00 -5.91
C CYS A 548 22.33 -18.13 -6.16
N LEU A 549 23.10 -17.81 -5.12
CA LEU A 549 24.35 -17.05 -5.23
C LEU A 549 25.41 -17.76 -6.08
N TYR A 550 25.47 -19.10 -6.02
CA TYR A 550 26.34 -19.89 -6.89
C TYR A 550 25.96 -19.71 -8.37
N LYS A 551 24.65 -19.72 -8.69
CA LYS A 551 24.16 -19.54 -10.06
C LYS A 551 24.36 -18.11 -10.60
N LEU A 552 24.35 -17.11 -9.72
CA LEU A 552 24.72 -15.73 -10.03
C LEU A 552 26.24 -15.52 -10.20
N GLY A 553 27.06 -16.57 -10.01
CA GLY A 553 28.53 -16.48 -10.10
C GLY A 553 29.20 -15.83 -8.88
N ARG A 554 28.44 -15.55 -7.82
CA ARG A 554 28.92 -14.97 -6.55
C ARG A 554 29.44 -16.08 -5.63
N PHE A 555 30.50 -16.75 -6.08
CA PHE A 555 31.03 -17.97 -5.44
C PHE A 555 31.52 -17.78 -4.00
N GLU A 556 32.13 -16.64 -3.68
CA GLU A 556 32.63 -16.38 -2.32
C GLU A 556 31.47 -16.24 -1.32
N GLU A 557 30.45 -15.46 -1.67
CA GLU A 557 29.26 -15.25 -0.83
C GLU A 557 28.43 -16.53 -0.71
N SER A 558 28.32 -17.30 -1.81
CA SER A 558 27.75 -18.65 -1.80
C SER A 558 28.49 -19.56 -0.81
N GLY A 559 29.82 -19.52 -0.79
CA GLY A 559 30.65 -20.28 0.14
C GLY A 559 30.39 -19.92 1.60
N ILE A 560 30.33 -18.62 1.94
CA ILE A 560 30.02 -18.15 3.30
C ILE A 560 28.64 -18.66 3.72
N LYS A 561 27.63 -18.51 2.85
CA LYS A 561 26.26 -18.93 3.17
C LYS A 561 26.13 -20.45 3.30
N ASN A 562 26.86 -21.20 2.49
CA ASN A 562 26.91 -22.66 2.56
C ASN A 562 27.62 -23.15 3.85
N GLN A 563 28.61 -22.42 4.36
CA GLN A 563 29.23 -22.70 5.66
C GLN A 563 28.24 -22.46 6.82
N GLU A 564 27.42 -21.42 6.75
CA GLU A 564 26.34 -21.22 7.75
C GLU A 564 25.38 -22.41 7.77
N VAL A 565 25.00 -22.94 6.61
CA VAL A 565 24.16 -24.15 6.48
C VAL A 565 24.84 -25.37 7.11
N LEU A 566 26.10 -25.64 6.77
CA LEU A 566 26.85 -26.80 7.31
C LEU A 566 27.16 -26.66 8.80
N SER A 567 27.29 -25.44 9.33
CA SER A 567 27.48 -25.22 10.78
C SER A 567 26.26 -25.62 11.60
N ARG A 568 25.06 -25.49 11.00
CA ARG A 568 23.77 -25.80 11.63
C ARG A 568 23.32 -27.23 11.35
N ASN A 569 23.59 -27.72 10.13
CA ASN A 569 23.33 -29.09 9.72
C ASN A 569 24.56 -29.68 9.01
N PRO A 570 25.51 -30.27 9.76
CA PRO A 570 26.72 -30.85 9.19
C PRO A 570 26.47 -32.03 8.24
N GLU A 571 25.29 -32.64 8.25
CA GLU A 571 24.91 -33.76 7.38
C GLU A 571 24.06 -33.34 6.17
N HIS A 572 23.93 -32.03 5.92
CA HIS A 572 23.17 -31.53 4.77
C HIS A 572 23.82 -31.91 3.44
N ARG A 573 23.29 -32.94 2.78
CA ARG A 573 23.85 -33.54 1.55
C ARG A 573 24.07 -32.51 0.44
N GLY A 574 23.07 -31.69 0.15
CA GLY A 574 23.16 -30.69 -0.92
C GLY A 574 24.24 -29.62 -0.67
N ALA A 575 24.53 -29.34 0.61
CA ALA A 575 25.51 -28.33 1.00
C ALA A 575 26.94 -28.88 0.87
N LYS A 576 27.15 -30.16 1.20
CA LYS A 576 28.42 -30.88 0.93
C LYS A 576 28.71 -30.96 -0.58
N ASP A 577 27.68 -31.24 -1.39
CA ASP A 577 27.81 -31.28 -2.85
C ASP A 577 28.16 -29.88 -3.42
N LEU A 578 27.51 -28.81 -2.92
CA LEU A 578 27.81 -27.43 -3.30
C LEU A 578 29.22 -26.98 -2.89
N GLU A 579 29.69 -27.40 -1.71
CA GLU A 579 31.06 -27.11 -1.23
C GLU A 579 32.12 -27.70 -2.17
N ARG A 580 31.89 -28.93 -2.66
CA ARG A 580 32.76 -29.56 -3.67
C ARG A 580 32.76 -28.78 -4.99
N LEU A 581 31.60 -28.35 -5.48
CA LEU A 581 31.49 -27.55 -6.71
C LEU A 581 32.20 -26.20 -6.60
N LEU A 582 32.10 -25.54 -5.45
CA LEU A 582 32.81 -24.28 -5.16
C LEU A 582 34.34 -24.48 -5.14
N ALA A 583 34.81 -25.60 -4.58
CA ALA A 583 36.22 -25.95 -4.59
C ALA A 583 36.75 -26.17 -6.03
N GLU A 584 35.99 -26.85 -6.88
CA GLU A 584 36.33 -27.09 -8.29
C GLU A 584 36.39 -25.77 -9.11
N GLU A 585 35.46 -24.83 -8.87
CA GLU A 585 35.49 -23.49 -9.51
C GLU A 585 36.68 -22.64 -9.06
N SER A 586 37.04 -22.71 -7.77
CA SER A 586 38.24 -22.03 -7.25
C SER A 586 39.54 -22.55 -7.87
N ALA A 587 39.59 -23.85 -8.20
CA ALA A 587 40.73 -24.48 -8.86
C ALA A 587 40.85 -24.08 -10.34
N LYS A 588 39.73 -23.92 -11.06
CA LYS A 588 39.71 -23.42 -12.45
C LYS A 588 40.24 -21.99 -12.56
N LYS A 589 39.89 -21.10 -11.62
CA LYS A 589 40.45 -19.73 -11.54
C LYS A 589 41.97 -19.73 -11.31
N LYS A 590 42.51 -20.72 -10.59
CA LYS A 590 43.96 -20.89 -10.39
C LYS A 590 44.71 -21.32 -11.66
N CYS A 591 44.10 -22.15 -12.53
CA CYS A 591 44.73 -22.63 -13.76
C CYS A 591 44.77 -21.58 -14.90
N VAL A 592 43.81 -20.64 -14.95
CA VAL A 592 43.81 -19.54 -15.93
C VAL A 592 44.85 -18.46 -15.58
N GLY A 593 45.31 -18.41 -14.33
CA GLY A 593 46.28 -17.43 -13.84
C GLY A 593 47.73 -17.62 -14.29
N GLU A 594 48.08 -18.71 -15.00
CA GLU A 594 49.49 -19.00 -15.34
C GLU A 594 49.95 -18.45 -16.70
N GLU A 595 49.06 -18.15 -17.65
CA GLU A 595 49.46 -17.62 -18.97
C GLU A 595 49.63 -16.08 -19.02
N SER A 596 49.12 -15.34 -18.04
CA SER A 596 49.26 -13.86 -18.00
C SER A 596 50.50 -13.35 -17.25
N LYS A 597 51.46 -14.23 -16.98
CA LYS A 597 52.68 -13.96 -16.17
C LYS A 597 53.72 -13.01 -16.79
N LEU A 598 53.43 -12.27 -17.87
CA LEU A 598 54.45 -11.44 -18.54
C LEU A 598 54.33 -9.93 -18.43
N ASN A 599 53.28 -9.32 -17.87
CA ASN A 599 53.25 -7.86 -17.76
C ASN A 599 52.38 -7.32 -16.61
N LYS A 600 52.95 -7.34 -15.39
CA LYS A 600 53.11 -6.16 -14.52
C LYS A 600 53.47 -6.62 -13.10
N LEU A 601 54.63 -6.16 -12.67
CA LEU A 601 55.22 -6.38 -11.36
C LEU A 601 54.52 -5.47 -10.33
N ASN A 602 54.26 -6.05 -9.15
CA ASN A 602 53.98 -5.43 -7.85
C ASN A 602 52.68 -4.63 -7.64
N TRP A 603 51.67 -5.31 -7.08
CA TRP A 603 51.11 -4.88 -5.80
C TRP A 603 50.54 -6.09 -5.03
N GLN A 604 51.13 -6.39 -3.87
CA GLN A 604 50.54 -7.24 -2.84
C GLN A 604 49.70 -6.36 -1.92
N ALA A 605 48.39 -6.60 -1.85
CA ALA A 605 47.58 -6.46 -0.64
C ALA A 605 46.21 -7.13 -0.88
N ASP A 606 45.71 -7.81 0.15
CA ASP A 606 44.32 -8.29 0.21
C ASP A 606 43.31 -7.15 -0.02
N PRO A 607 42.07 -7.42 -0.49
CA PRO A 607 41.03 -6.41 -0.56
C PRO A 607 40.72 -5.91 0.86
N PRO A 608 40.75 -4.59 1.13
CA PRO A 608 40.47 -4.08 2.47
C PRO A 608 38.98 -4.27 2.79
N SER A 609 38.68 -4.64 4.03
CA SER A 609 37.33 -4.55 4.60
C SER A 609 36.76 -3.15 4.36
N MET A 610 35.64 -3.05 3.66
CA MET A 610 34.99 -1.76 3.35
C MET A 610 34.66 -1.02 4.65
N GLY A 611 35.10 0.23 4.78
CA GLY A 611 34.92 1.03 5.99
C GLY A 611 33.50 1.61 6.12
N ALA A 612 33.06 1.89 7.34
CA ALA A 612 31.71 2.40 7.63
C ALA A 612 31.34 3.71 6.88
N ILE A 613 32.33 4.56 6.58
CA ILE A 613 32.14 5.79 5.79
C ILE A 613 31.87 5.47 4.31
N ASP A 614 32.55 4.48 3.75
CA ASP A 614 32.38 4.10 2.34
C ASP A 614 30.99 3.48 2.11
N THR A 615 30.50 2.68 3.06
CA THR A 615 29.12 2.17 3.07
C THR A 615 28.09 3.29 3.12
N ARG A 616 28.33 4.34 3.92
CA ARG A 616 27.44 5.50 4.00
C ARG A 616 27.44 6.34 2.73
N LEU A 617 28.61 6.55 2.12
CA LEU A 617 28.72 7.24 0.81
C LEU A 617 27.96 6.47 -0.28
N LEU A 618 28.01 5.13 -0.29
CA LEU A 618 27.19 4.30 -1.18
C LEU A 618 25.69 4.45 -0.90
N GLY A 619 25.30 4.54 0.37
CA GLY A 619 23.92 4.82 0.78
C GLY A 619 23.41 6.16 0.23
N VAL A 620 24.24 7.21 0.23
CA VAL A 620 23.88 8.50 -0.39
C VAL A 620 23.71 8.36 -1.91
N GLU A 621 24.57 7.59 -2.58
CA GLU A 621 24.46 7.31 -4.02
C GLU A 621 23.16 6.57 -4.35
N ASP A 622 22.75 5.60 -3.52
CA ASP A 622 21.48 4.88 -3.66
C ASP A 622 20.26 5.77 -3.42
N LYS A 623 20.30 6.65 -2.41
CA LYS A 623 19.25 7.64 -2.16
C LYS A 623 19.10 8.62 -3.33
N LYS A 624 20.22 9.05 -3.91
CA LYS A 624 20.23 9.90 -5.12
C LYS A 624 19.60 9.15 -6.30
N ARG A 625 19.89 7.87 -6.50
CA ARG A 625 19.29 7.03 -7.55
C ARG A 625 17.77 6.85 -7.36
N THR A 626 17.33 6.68 -6.12
CA THR A 626 15.89 6.53 -5.76
C THR A 626 15.14 7.86 -5.67
N LYS A 627 15.76 8.98 -6.08
CA LYS A 627 15.20 10.34 -6.07
C LYS A 627 14.86 10.89 -4.67
N ASN A 628 15.42 10.30 -3.62
CA ASN A 628 15.29 10.76 -2.23
C ASN A 628 16.34 11.86 -1.91
N TYR A 629 16.28 12.98 -2.64
CA TYR A 629 17.33 14.00 -2.63
C TYR A 629 17.49 14.73 -1.29
N ASP A 630 16.40 14.97 -0.56
CA ASP A 630 16.43 15.69 0.73
C ASP A 630 17.12 14.90 1.83
N GLU A 631 16.97 13.57 1.83
CA GLU A 631 17.71 12.69 2.73
C GLU A 631 19.16 12.53 2.31
N ALA A 632 19.41 12.34 1.00
CA ALA A 632 20.76 12.25 0.47
C ALA A 632 21.61 13.50 0.82
N LEU A 633 21.00 14.69 0.79
CA LEU A 633 21.67 15.94 1.15
C LEU A 633 21.99 16.00 2.65
N ARG A 634 21.05 15.63 3.52
CA ARG A 634 21.29 15.58 4.97
C ARG A 634 22.41 14.61 5.33
N ASP A 635 22.39 13.42 4.74
CA ASP A 635 23.38 12.38 5.01
C ASP A 635 24.77 12.80 4.52
N ILE A 636 24.89 13.41 3.34
CA ILE A 636 26.19 13.84 2.82
C ILE A 636 26.77 15.02 3.60
N GLU A 637 25.93 15.93 4.09
CA GLU A 637 26.36 17.03 4.96
C GLU A 637 26.91 16.50 6.28
N SER A 638 26.23 15.53 6.90
CA SER A 638 26.74 14.84 8.08
C SER A 638 28.08 14.15 7.82
N ILE A 639 28.26 13.49 6.67
CA ILE A 639 29.52 12.80 6.34
C ILE A 639 30.67 13.80 6.14
N ILE A 640 30.43 14.97 5.53
CA ILE A 640 31.48 15.97 5.27
C ILE A 640 32.00 16.60 6.57
N GLU A 641 31.12 16.77 7.56
CA GLU A 641 31.43 17.35 8.87
C GLU A 641 32.20 16.39 9.80
N GLU A 642 32.26 15.10 9.49
CA GLU A 642 32.91 14.13 10.35
C GLU A 642 34.45 14.29 10.39
N PRO A 643 35.06 14.20 11.59
CA PRO A 643 36.50 14.19 11.74
C PRO A 643 37.07 12.84 11.28
N GLY A 644 38.14 12.87 10.49
CA GLY A 644 38.88 11.65 10.09
C GLY A 644 38.65 11.15 8.67
N LEU A 645 37.90 11.88 7.83
CA LEU A 645 37.80 11.54 6.40
C LEU A 645 39.16 11.61 5.72
N THR A 646 39.49 10.58 4.95
CA THR A 646 40.63 10.63 4.03
C THR A 646 40.38 11.67 2.93
N LYS A 647 41.44 12.17 2.29
CA LYS A 647 41.31 13.13 1.17
C LYS A 647 40.41 12.59 0.05
N ALA A 648 40.52 11.31 -0.28
CA ALA A 648 39.70 10.66 -1.30
C ALA A 648 38.22 10.57 -0.90
N GLN A 649 37.92 10.23 0.36
CA GLN A 649 36.54 10.20 0.87
C GLN A 649 35.93 11.61 0.92
N ARG A 650 36.73 12.60 1.33
CA ARG A 650 36.32 14.01 1.36
C ARG A 650 36.02 14.53 -0.05
N GLU A 651 36.89 14.23 -1.01
CA GLU A 651 36.65 14.56 -2.43
C GLU A 651 35.34 13.92 -2.91
N LYS A 652 35.15 12.61 -2.72
CA LYS A 652 33.94 11.89 -3.13
C LYS A 652 32.68 12.50 -2.49
N ALA A 653 32.73 12.80 -1.21
CA ALA A 653 31.60 13.39 -0.48
C ALA A 653 31.23 14.78 -1.01
N ILE A 654 32.23 15.64 -1.23
CA ILE A 654 32.02 17.00 -1.77
C ILE A 654 31.45 16.93 -3.20
N LEU A 655 31.91 16.00 -4.03
CA LEU A 655 31.38 15.81 -5.39
C LEU A 655 29.93 15.32 -5.38
N LEU A 656 29.57 14.41 -4.46
CA LEU A 656 28.18 13.97 -4.30
C LEU A 656 27.28 15.11 -3.82
N LYS A 657 27.75 15.95 -2.89
CA LYS A 657 27.04 17.17 -2.49
C LYS A 657 26.88 18.12 -3.69
N ALA A 658 27.92 18.33 -4.48
CA ALA A 658 27.84 19.18 -5.67
C ALA A 658 26.75 18.71 -6.65
N ASP A 659 26.68 17.40 -6.90
CA ASP A 659 25.66 16.82 -7.77
C ASP A 659 24.24 17.07 -7.22
N LEU A 660 24.03 16.95 -5.91
CA LEU A 660 22.73 17.21 -5.26
C LEU A 660 22.35 18.70 -5.32
N GLU A 661 23.29 19.61 -5.07
CA GLU A 661 23.04 21.06 -5.17
C GLU A 661 22.65 21.49 -6.59
N VAL A 662 23.19 20.82 -7.62
CA VAL A 662 22.75 21.00 -9.02
C VAL A 662 21.30 20.57 -9.21
N VAL A 663 20.89 19.43 -8.64
CA VAL A 663 19.49 18.95 -8.69
C VAL A 663 18.53 19.94 -8.02
N PHE A 664 18.94 20.55 -6.90
CA PHE A 664 18.17 21.60 -6.22
C PHE A 664 18.20 22.97 -6.92
N GLY A 665 18.92 23.11 -8.05
CA GLY A 665 19.06 24.37 -8.78
C GLY A 665 19.95 25.41 -8.09
N ARG A 666 20.68 25.03 -7.02
CA ARG A 666 21.56 25.91 -6.24
C ARG A 666 22.95 25.99 -6.88
N LEU A 667 23.01 26.50 -8.10
CA LEU A 667 24.22 26.50 -8.94
C LEU A 667 25.43 27.20 -8.30
N SER A 668 25.20 28.21 -7.46
CA SER A 668 26.28 28.92 -6.75
C SER A 668 26.95 28.04 -5.69
N GLU A 669 26.17 27.24 -4.95
CA GLU A 669 26.72 26.32 -3.95
C GLU A 669 27.38 25.12 -4.61
N ALA A 670 26.82 24.61 -5.71
CA ALA A 670 27.47 23.58 -6.54
C ALA A 670 28.85 24.03 -7.03
N ALA A 671 28.98 25.28 -7.51
CA ALA A 671 30.27 25.84 -7.92
C ALA A 671 31.30 25.85 -6.77
N ARG A 672 30.87 26.22 -5.55
CA ARG A 672 31.72 26.21 -4.35
C ARG A 672 32.16 24.79 -3.98
N CYS A 673 31.27 23.81 -4.11
CA CYS A 673 31.62 22.40 -3.90
C CYS A 673 32.68 21.93 -4.90
N TYR A 674 32.55 22.25 -6.20
CA TYR A 674 33.59 21.89 -7.18
C TYR A 674 34.93 22.59 -6.92
N ASP A 675 34.92 23.86 -6.50
CA ASP A 675 36.13 24.57 -6.10
C ASP A 675 36.79 23.91 -4.87
N ASN A 676 36.01 23.44 -3.91
CA ASN A 676 36.53 22.73 -2.75
C ASN A 676 37.06 21.34 -3.11
N ALA A 677 36.40 20.60 -4.00
CA ALA A 677 36.91 19.33 -4.52
C ALA A 677 38.27 19.52 -5.23
N LEU A 678 38.44 20.61 -5.99
CA LEU A 678 39.72 20.94 -6.64
C LEU A 678 40.82 21.38 -5.68
N LYS A 679 40.48 21.89 -4.49
CA LYS A 679 41.49 22.15 -3.43
C LYS A 679 42.00 20.84 -2.82
N GLU A 680 41.11 19.86 -2.63
CA GLU A 680 41.49 18.54 -2.13
C GLU A 680 42.31 17.76 -3.17
N ASN A 681 41.87 17.81 -4.43
CA ASN A 681 42.54 17.19 -5.57
C ASN A 681 42.46 18.08 -6.82
N PRO A 682 43.55 18.81 -7.14
CA PRO A 682 43.63 19.65 -8.33
C PRO A 682 43.48 18.89 -9.66
N GLN A 683 43.66 17.56 -9.65
CA GLN A 683 43.55 16.70 -10.82
C GLN A 683 42.27 15.86 -10.80
N CYS A 684 41.15 16.41 -10.32
CA CYS A 684 39.85 15.74 -10.35
C CYS A 684 39.09 16.06 -11.66
N PRO A 685 38.94 15.10 -12.61
CA PRO A 685 38.24 15.34 -13.88
C PRO A 685 36.76 15.69 -13.68
N LYS A 686 36.10 15.04 -12.71
CA LYS A 686 34.67 15.27 -12.41
C LYS A 686 34.41 16.70 -11.93
N ALA A 687 35.27 17.25 -11.07
CA ALA A 687 35.14 18.64 -10.62
C ALA A 687 35.35 19.65 -11.76
N LEU A 688 36.35 19.42 -12.62
CA LEU A 688 36.60 20.26 -13.80
C LEU A 688 35.43 20.21 -14.78
N ALA A 689 34.92 19.01 -15.10
CA ALA A 689 33.76 18.88 -15.98
C ALA A 689 32.50 19.53 -15.37
N GLY A 690 32.28 19.39 -14.07
CA GLY A 690 31.21 20.09 -13.35
C GLY A 690 31.28 21.61 -13.49
N LYS A 691 32.48 22.20 -13.31
CA LYS A 691 32.71 23.63 -13.56
C LYS A 691 32.50 24.01 -15.04
N GLY A 692 32.90 23.14 -15.96
CA GLY A 692 32.64 23.31 -17.39
C GLY A 692 31.15 23.39 -17.70
N ALA A 693 30.35 22.50 -17.12
CA ALA A 693 28.90 22.47 -17.28
C ALA A 693 28.22 23.72 -16.68
N LEU A 694 28.65 24.17 -15.49
CA LEU A 694 28.12 25.40 -14.88
C LEU A 694 28.48 26.66 -15.69
N ALA A 695 29.69 26.73 -16.25
CA ALA A 695 30.09 27.82 -17.13
C ALA A 695 29.29 27.84 -18.43
N ALA A 696 29.06 26.67 -19.03
CA ALA A 696 28.19 26.50 -20.19
C ALA A 696 26.75 26.93 -19.90
N ALA A 697 26.18 26.52 -18.75
CA ALA A 697 24.84 26.93 -18.31
C ALA A 697 24.74 28.45 -18.07
N SER A 698 25.84 29.10 -17.69
CA SER A 698 25.93 30.56 -17.53
C SER A 698 26.18 31.30 -18.85
N GLY A 699 26.27 30.59 -19.99
CA GLY A 699 26.53 31.14 -21.32
C GLY A 699 28.02 31.38 -21.65
N ASP A 700 28.94 31.15 -20.71
CA ASP A 700 30.38 31.27 -20.92
C ASP A 700 30.98 29.98 -21.48
N TRP A 701 30.64 29.70 -22.74
CA TRP A 701 31.09 28.51 -23.46
C TRP A 701 32.60 28.46 -23.68
N VAL A 702 33.29 29.61 -23.64
CA VAL A 702 34.75 29.68 -23.77
C VAL A 702 35.40 29.06 -22.54
N LYS A 703 34.98 29.48 -21.33
CA LYS A 703 35.45 28.85 -20.09
C LYS A 703 34.96 27.41 -19.97
N GLY A 704 33.72 27.14 -20.35
CA GLY A 704 33.15 25.79 -20.35
C GLY A 704 34.03 24.79 -21.10
N LYS A 705 34.37 25.11 -22.36
CA LYS A 705 35.25 24.31 -23.20
C LYS A 705 36.64 24.11 -22.57
N ALA A 706 37.25 25.18 -22.07
CA ALA A 706 38.58 25.11 -21.46
C ALA A 706 38.62 24.16 -20.25
N TYR A 707 37.55 24.10 -19.45
CA TYR A 707 37.45 23.16 -18.33
C TYR A 707 37.23 21.71 -18.79
N PHE A 708 36.41 21.48 -19.83
CA PHE A 708 36.26 20.14 -20.42
C PHE A 708 37.58 19.64 -21.02
N GLU A 709 38.32 20.49 -21.73
CA GLU A 709 39.65 20.15 -22.26
C GLU A 709 40.64 19.80 -21.13
N GLN A 710 40.64 20.56 -20.04
CA GLN A 710 41.48 20.24 -18.87
C GLN A 710 41.11 18.88 -18.25
N ALA A 711 39.82 18.56 -18.13
CA ALA A 711 39.38 17.26 -17.66
C ALA A 711 39.86 16.13 -18.59
N LEU A 712 39.81 16.34 -19.91
CA LEU A 712 40.28 15.37 -20.92
C LEU A 712 41.80 15.24 -20.99
N VAL A 713 42.56 16.25 -20.55
CA VAL A 713 44.02 16.14 -20.40
C VAL A 713 44.37 15.18 -19.26
N ILE A 714 43.58 15.18 -18.18
CA ILE A 714 43.79 14.29 -17.04
C ILE A 714 43.30 12.88 -17.36
N ASP A 715 42.06 12.79 -17.87
CA ASP A 715 41.46 11.54 -18.31
C ASP A 715 40.84 11.72 -19.70
N LYS A 716 41.59 11.28 -20.71
CA LYS A 716 41.21 11.33 -22.12
C LYS A 716 39.93 10.56 -22.45
N ASP A 717 39.55 9.63 -21.60
CA ASP A 717 38.42 8.73 -21.79
C ASP A 717 37.23 9.12 -20.88
N PHE A 718 37.30 10.28 -20.22
CA PHE A 718 36.26 10.75 -19.30
C PHE A 718 34.98 11.15 -20.04
N ASP A 719 33.95 10.32 -19.91
CA ASP A 719 32.68 10.39 -20.62
C ASP A 719 31.93 11.71 -20.40
N ILE A 720 31.91 12.23 -19.17
CA ILE A 720 31.23 13.49 -18.85
C ILE A 720 31.85 14.68 -19.60
N ALA A 721 33.19 14.74 -19.66
CA ALA A 721 33.86 15.80 -20.40
C ALA A 721 33.73 15.63 -21.92
N LEU A 722 33.74 14.39 -22.43
CA LEU A 722 33.43 14.10 -23.83
C LEU A 722 32.01 14.56 -24.20
N ALA A 723 31.01 14.27 -23.35
CA ALA A 723 29.64 14.76 -23.52
C ALA A 723 29.56 16.29 -23.46
N GLY A 724 30.34 16.93 -22.56
CA GLY A 724 30.49 18.39 -22.49
C GLY A 724 31.09 19.01 -23.77
N MET A 725 32.06 18.34 -24.39
CA MET A 725 32.60 18.74 -25.70
C MET A 725 31.57 18.57 -26.83
N GLY A 726 30.73 17.52 -26.77
CA GLY A 726 29.61 17.33 -27.68
C GLY A 726 28.59 18.47 -27.58
N LEU A 727 28.22 18.85 -26.37
CA LEU A 727 27.38 20.00 -26.04
C LEU A 727 27.93 21.32 -26.62
N TRP A 728 29.22 21.56 -26.44
CA TRP A 728 29.89 22.75 -26.98
C TRP A 728 29.88 22.77 -28.51
N ALA A 729 30.14 21.63 -29.16
CA ALA A 729 30.11 21.52 -30.62
C ALA A 729 28.68 21.72 -31.17
N GLN A 730 27.65 21.22 -30.46
CA GLN A 730 26.25 21.43 -30.80
C GLN A 730 25.86 22.91 -30.69
N PHE A 731 26.31 23.61 -29.64
CA PHE A 731 26.14 25.07 -29.51
C PHE A 731 26.78 25.85 -30.68
N ARG A 732 27.88 25.35 -31.24
CA ARG A 732 28.56 25.93 -32.42
C ARG A 732 27.88 25.58 -33.75
N GLY A 733 26.87 24.72 -33.74
CA GLY A 733 26.21 24.20 -34.94
C GLY A 733 27.02 23.10 -35.66
N GLU A 734 28.09 22.59 -35.05
CA GLU A 734 28.95 21.55 -35.62
C GLU A 734 28.38 20.15 -35.29
N LEU A 735 27.20 19.84 -35.82
CA LEU A 735 26.40 18.66 -35.44
C LEU A 735 27.14 17.33 -35.64
N THR A 736 27.90 17.17 -36.73
CA THR A 736 28.70 15.95 -36.98
C THR A 736 29.82 15.78 -35.97
N VAL A 737 30.44 16.88 -35.53
CA VAL A 737 31.50 16.84 -34.50
C VAL A 737 30.88 16.51 -33.14
N ALA A 738 29.73 17.11 -32.82
CA ALA A 738 28.97 16.82 -31.62
C ALA A 738 28.60 15.32 -31.52
N TRP A 739 28.08 14.76 -32.61
CA TRP A 739 27.78 13.33 -32.74
C TRP A 739 28.98 12.44 -32.41
N GLN A 740 30.15 12.72 -32.98
CA GLN A 740 31.37 11.95 -32.70
C GLN A 740 31.78 12.00 -31.23
N TYR A 741 31.60 13.15 -30.57
CA TYR A 741 31.90 13.29 -29.14
C TYR A 741 30.91 12.50 -28.28
N TYR A 742 29.61 12.55 -28.58
CA TYR A 742 28.62 11.76 -27.83
C TYR A 742 28.82 10.25 -28.03
N GLN A 743 29.12 9.78 -29.25
CA GLN A 743 29.46 8.37 -29.48
C GLN A 743 30.73 7.94 -28.73
N LYS A 744 31.75 8.81 -28.68
CA LYS A 744 32.96 8.54 -27.87
C LYS A 744 32.61 8.44 -26.39
N ALA A 745 31.75 9.32 -25.86
CA ALA A 745 31.30 9.27 -24.48
C ALA A 745 30.56 7.95 -24.18
N LEU A 746 29.60 7.55 -25.02
CA LEU A 746 28.84 6.31 -24.84
C LEU A 746 29.70 5.05 -24.98
N LYS A 747 30.72 5.07 -25.85
CA LYS A 747 31.68 3.96 -25.95
C LYS A 747 32.49 3.77 -24.66
N LYS A 748 32.66 4.82 -23.86
CA LYS A 748 33.37 4.76 -22.58
C LYS A 748 32.43 4.45 -21.42
N ASN A 749 31.25 5.07 -21.43
CA ASN A 749 30.20 4.84 -20.46
C ASN A 749 28.84 4.84 -21.17
N PRO A 750 28.27 3.65 -21.45
CA PRO A 750 26.94 3.55 -22.07
C PRO A 750 25.81 4.13 -21.21
N GLU A 751 26.01 4.28 -19.89
CA GLU A 751 25.04 4.86 -18.96
C GLU A 751 25.03 6.41 -18.93
N ASN A 752 25.84 7.07 -19.76
CA ASN A 752 25.87 8.53 -19.79
C ASN A 752 24.61 9.10 -20.44
N THR A 753 23.61 9.42 -19.61
CA THR A 753 22.29 9.93 -20.02
C THR A 753 22.39 11.20 -20.88
N ARG A 754 23.34 12.10 -20.61
CA ARG A 754 23.50 13.33 -21.41
C ARG A 754 24.00 13.03 -22.82
N ALA A 755 24.95 12.11 -22.96
CA ALA A 755 25.44 11.67 -24.26
C ALA A 755 24.37 10.89 -25.02
N LEU A 756 23.58 10.07 -24.31
CA LEU A 756 22.48 9.30 -24.88
C LEU A 756 21.39 10.21 -25.46
N LEU A 757 20.96 11.22 -24.70
CA LEU A 757 20.04 12.26 -25.18
C LEU A 757 20.61 13.03 -26.38
N GLY A 758 21.92 13.31 -26.36
CA GLY A 758 22.61 13.96 -27.49
C GLY A 758 22.62 13.11 -28.76
N VAL A 759 22.82 11.79 -28.63
CA VAL A 759 22.71 10.85 -29.75
C VAL A 759 21.28 10.75 -30.25
N ILE A 760 20.28 10.66 -29.37
CA ILE A 760 18.86 10.63 -29.79
C ILE A 760 18.53 11.91 -30.57
N GLU A 761 18.81 13.09 -30.02
CA GLU A 761 18.49 14.39 -30.63
C GLU A 761 19.16 14.56 -32.01
N LEU A 762 20.47 14.31 -32.08
CA LEU A 762 21.23 14.48 -33.31
C LEU A 762 21.00 13.34 -34.33
N GLY A 763 20.66 12.15 -33.86
CA GLY A 763 20.46 10.98 -34.72
C GLY A 763 19.28 11.14 -35.66
N TYR A 764 18.20 11.76 -35.20
CA TYR A 764 17.08 12.15 -36.08
C TYR A 764 17.49 13.21 -37.11
N ALA A 765 18.28 14.20 -36.70
CA ALA A 765 18.71 15.30 -37.59
C ALA A 765 19.74 14.84 -38.65
N LEU A 766 20.61 13.89 -38.30
CA LEU A 766 21.67 13.36 -39.15
C LEU A 766 21.29 12.04 -39.85
N ASN A 767 20.10 11.52 -39.58
CA ASN A 767 19.59 10.24 -40.10
C ASN A 767 20.48 9.02 -39.72
N HIS A 768 20.99 9.01 -38.48
CA HIS A 768 21.75 7.91 -37.88
C HIS A 768 20.89 7.08 -36.93
N LEU A 769 19.75 6.57 -37.42
CA LEU A 769 18.74 5.91 -36.60
C LEU A 769 19.19 4.53 -36.07
N GLU A 770 20.00 3.79 -36.83
CA GLU A 770 20.52 2.48 -36.42
C GLU A 770 21.48 2.62 -35.23
N GLU A 771 22.32 3.65 -35.22
CA GLU A 771 23.24 3.92 -34.12
C GLU A 771 22.50 4.44 -32.88
N VAL A 772 21.39 5.16 -33.05
CA VAL A 772 20.50 5.54 -31.94
C VAL A 772 19.86 4.31 -31.32
N GLU A 773 19.28 3.42 -32.13
CA GLU A 773 18.68 2.17 -31.67
C GLU A 773 19.69 1.36 -30.86
N LYS A 774 20.91 1.18 -31.37
CA LYS A 774 21.95 0.45 -30.64
C LYS A 774 22.29 1.12 -29.32
N ALA A 775 22.52 2.44 -29.32
CA ALA A 775 22.89 3.18 -28.11
C ALA A 775 21.80 3.13 -27.03
N VAL A 776 20.53 3.26 -27.42
CA VAL A 776 19.39 3.20 -26.49
C VAL A 776 19.12 1.76 -26.04
N GLY A 777 19.26 0.78 -26.95
CA GLY A 777 19.18 -0.65 -26.63
C GLY A 777 20.22 -1.07 -25.60
N ASP A 778 21.50 -0.75 -25.83
CA ASP A 778 22.60 -1.03 -24.89
C ASP A 778 22.32 -0.43 -23.50
N TYR A 779 21.71 0.78 -23.43
CA TYR A 779 21.29 1.39 -22.17
C TYR A 779 20.12 0.64 -21.49
N LEU A 780 19.10 0.28 -22.25
CA LEU A 780 17.90 -0.41 -21.74
C LEU A 780 18.16 -1.85 -21.33
N GLU A 781 19.20 -2.51 -21.87
CA GLU A 781 19.66 -3.81 -21.34
C GLU A 781 20.10 -3.71 -19.87
N MET A 782 20.66 -2.56 -19.47
CA MET A 782 21.07 -2.30 -18.08
C MET A 782 19.94 -1.67 -17.25
N HIS A 783 19.04 -0.91 -17.90
CA HIS A 783 17.95 -0.15 -17.26
C HIS A 783 16.58 -0.48 -17.87
N PRO A 784 16.07 -1.73 -17.72
CA PRO A 784 14.88 -2.20 -18.44
C PRO A 784 13.56 -1.52 -18.03
N GLY A 785 13.55 -0.74 -16.94
CA GLY A 785 12.39 -0.04 -16.42
C GLY A 785 12.36 1.47 -16.72
N ASP A 786 13.32 2.00 -17.48
CA ASP A 786 13.40 3.43 -17.76
C ASP A 786 12.46 3.83 -18.91
N LEU A 787 11.23 4.21 -18.55
CA LEU A 787 10.15 4.51 -19.49
C LEU A 787 10.48 5.61 -20.51
N ASP A 788 11.30 6.60 -20.12
CA ASP A 788 11.70 7.70 -21.01
C ASP A 788 12.56 7.19 -22.18
N PHE A 789 13.43 6.22 -21.92
CA PHE A 789 14.29 5.62 -22.94
C PHE A 789 13.59 4.51 -23.72
N ILE A 790 12.63 3.80 -23.13
CA ILE A 790 11.73 2.90 -23.87
C ILE A 790 10.90 3.72 -24.87
N TYR A 791 10.42 4.90 -24.47
CA TYR A 791 9.74 5.83 -25.38
C TYR A 791 10.64 6.32 -26.51
N ALA A 792 11.90 6.66 -26.20
CA ALA A 792 12.87 7.05 -27.22
C ALA A 792 13.17 5.92 -28.23
N LEU A 793 13.25 4.67 -27.77
CA LEU A 793 13.44 3.50 -28.64
C LEU A 793 12.20 3.26 -29.52
N ALA A 794 11.00 3.36 -28.95
CA ALA A 794 9.75 3.25 -29.69
C ALA A 794 9.65 4.30 -30.81
N GLY A 795 10.01 5.55 -30.51
CA GLY A 795 10.09 6.63 -31.50
C GLY A 795 11.11 6.33 -32.60
N CYS A 796 12.25 5.72 -32.24
CA CYS A 796 13.29 5.35 -33.19
C CYS A 796 12.79 4.28 -34.17
N TYR A 797 12.15 3.22 -33.67
CA TYR A 797 11.53 2.19 -34.50
C TYR A 797 10.44 2.76 -35.41
N PHE A 798 9.62 3.67 -34.90
CA PHE A 798 8.58 4.32 -35.70
C PHE A 798 9.17 5.14 -36.86
N ALA A 799 10.26 5.87 -36.62
CA ALA A 799 10.98 6.64 -37.64
C ALA A 799 11.70 5.75 -38.66
N GLN A 800 12.19 4.59 -38.24
CA GLN A 800 12.74 3.56 -39.14
C GLN A 800 11.66 2.78 -39.92
N ASN A 801 10.37 3.11 -39.74
CA ASN A 801 9.23 2.41 -40.32
C ASN A 801 9.03 0.95 -39.84
N ARG A 802 9.59 0.62 -38.66
CA ARG A 802 9.45 -0.66 -37.97
C ARG A 802 8.29 -0.60 -36.96
N VAL A 803 7.08 -0.62 -37.50
CA VAL A 803 5.86 -0.23 -36.76
C VAL A 803 5.46 -1.26 -35.70
N ASP A 804 5.69 -2.55 -35.94
CA ASP A 804 5.37 -3.62 -34.97
C ASP A 804 6.27 -3.58 -33.73
N GLU A 805 7.57 -3.28 -33.92
CA GLU A 805 8.53 -3.14 -32.82
C GLU A 805 8.27 -1.85 -32.03
N ALA A 806 7.95 -0.75 -32.72
CA ALA A 806 7.51 0.47 -32.08
C ALA A 806 6.26 0.24 -31.20
N LYS A 807 5.27 -0.53 -31.69
CA LYS A 807 4.09 -0.89 -30.92
C LYS A 807 4.44 -1.69 -29.68
N THR A 808 5.31 -2.68 -29.82
CA THR A 808 5.74 -3.53 -28.70
C THR A 808 6.37 -2.72 -27.57
N GLU A 809 7.25 -1.77 -27.91
CA GLU A 809 7.87 -0.90 -26.90
C GLU A 809 6.85 0.08 -26.27
N VAL A 810 5.90 0.61 -27.04
CA VAL A 810 4.81 1.46 -26.50
C VAL A 810 3.89 0.67 -25.57
N ASP A 811 3.56 -0.57 -25.92
CA ASP A 811 2.71 -1.44 -25.09
C ASP A 811 3.38 -1.69 -23.72
N LYS A 812 4.71 -1.88 -23.68
CA LYS A 812 5.47 -1.95 -22.42
C LYS A 812 5.28 -0.68 -21.58
N ILE A 813 5.35 0.51 -22.18
CA ILE A 813 5.15 1.77 -21.43
C ILE A 813 3.73 1.83 -20.87
N THR A 814 2.71 1.51 -21.67
CA THR A 814 1.30 1.53 -21.22
C THR A 814 0.97 0.46 -20.19
N LEU A 815 1.75 -0.63 -20.11
CA LEU A 815 1.61 -1.64 -19.07
C LEU A 815 1.99 -1.08 -17.69
N PHE A 816 3.07 -0.30 -17.62
CA PHE A 816 3.55 0.30 -16.37
C PHE A 816 2.86 1.64 -16.04
N GLN A 817 2.53 2.44 -17.06
CA GLN A 817 1.83 3.71 -16.93
C GLN A 817 0.74 3.82 -18.01
N PRO A 818 -0.47 3.30 -17.74
CA PRO A 818 -1.59 3.31 -18.70
C PRO A 818 -2.01 4.70 -19.18
N GLU A 819 -1.70 5.75 -18.40
CA GLU A 819 -2.05 7.15 -18.68
C GLU A 819 -0.88 7.96 -19.27
N HIS A 820 0.21 7.32 -19.73
CA HIS A 820 1.38 8.02 -20.26
C HIS A 820 1.06 8.73 -21.61
N GLU A 821 0.68 10.01 -21.54
CA GLU A 821 0.18 10.85 -22.64
C GLU A 821 1.00 10.71 -23.95
N LYS A 822 2.31 10.94 -23.90
CA LYS A 822 3.20 10.85 -25.09
C LYS A 822 3.23 9.46 -25.73
N ALA A 823 3.06 8.41 -24.92
CA ALA A 823 3.10 7.03 -25.40
C ALA A 823 1.76 6.65 -26.04
N LEU A 824 0.65 7.15 -25.51
CA LEU A 824 -0.68 7.03 -26.13
C LEU A 824 -0.73 7.78 -27.47
N GLU A 825 -0.20 9.00 -27.54
CA GLU A 825 -0.09 9.73 -28.81
C GLU A 825 0.74 8.95 -29.85
N LEU A 826 1.88 8.40 -29.45
CA LEU A 826 2.70 7.57 -30.32
C LEU A 826 1.98 6.27 -30.73
N ARG A 827 1.21 5.65 -29.83
CA ARG A 827 0.37 4.49 -30.14
C ARG A 827 -0.66 4.83 -31.21
N ASP A 828 -1.36 5.96 -31.07
CA ASP A 828 -2.39 6.38 -32.02
C ASP A 828 -1.77 6.66 -33.40
N MET A 829 -0.56 7.26 -33.45
CA MET A 829 0.20 7.42 -34.69
C MET A 829 0.63 6.09 -35.31
N ILE A 830 1.08 5.13 -34.49
CA ILE A 830 1.43 3.75 -34.90
C ILE A 830 0.20 3.06 -35.50
N GLU A 831 -0.94 3.10 -34.79
CA GLU A 831 -2.19 2.47 -35.22
C GLU A 831 -2.75 3.11 -36.50
N ALA A 832 -2.71 4.43 -36.63
CA ALA A 832 -3.08 5.13 -37.85
C ALA A 832 -2.23 4.68 -39.06
N LYS A 833 -0.93 4.50 -38.84
CA LYS A 833 0.02 4.05 -39.86
C LYS A 833 -0.18 2.57 -40.24
N ILE A 834 -0.48 1.69 -39.27
CA ILE A 834 -0.85 0.27 -39.52
C ILE A 834 -2.15 0.20 -40.32
N ASN A 835 -3.15 1.00 -39.95
CA ASN A 835 -4.48 1.00 -40.54
C ASN A 835 -4.57 1.78 -41.87
N GLY A 836 -3.45 2.24 -42.42
CA GLY A 836 -3.39 2.97 -43.69
C GLY A 836 -4.17 4.30 -43.71
N SER A 837 -4.45 4.87 -42.54
CA SER A 837 -5.26 6.07 -42.40
C SER A 837 -4.34 7.29 -42.30
N ASN A 838 -4.24 8.06 -43.39
CA ASN A 838 -3.63 9.38 -43.38
C ASN A 838 -4.43 10.30 -42.44
N LEU A 839 -3.94 10.51 -41.21
CA LEU A 839 -4.27 11.70 -40.44
C LEU A 839 -3.50 12.86 -41.07
N ALA A 840 -4.20 13.65 -41.88
CA ALA A 840 -3.73 14.93 -42.35
C ALA A 840 -3.45 15.82 -41.13
N LEU A 841 -2.21 16.31 -41.06
CA LEU A 841 -1.67 17.28 -40.09
C LEU A 841 -2.55 18.51 -39.90
#